data_AF-A0A3R6SRU1-F1
#
_entry.id   AF-A0A3R6SRU1-F1
#
_cell.length_a   1.000
_cell.length_b   1.000
_cell.length_c   1.000
_cell.angle_alpha   90.00
_cell.angle_beta   90.00
_cell.angle_gamma   90.00
#
_symmetry.space_group_name_H-M   'P 1'
#
loop_
_entity.id
_entity.type
_entity.pdbx_description
1 polymer ?
#
loop_
_entity_poly.entity_id
_entity_poly.type
_entity_poly.pdbx_seq_one_letter_code
_entity_poly.pdbx_strand_id
1 'polypeptide(L)'
;MLHKWIIPIVLFIGLIVVFLLTALSQKTLRLDLKKGIGDVPLKSSFERVGGKLVKSIEFYNNEGVKRMTMNLWYDEKGRVIKTQNQGEWGMLLENAIAYYEFKDQTLTLTTYDIGTEELLNKVVCELNAQGTIVKEEDLLEDGSLPYMGGTISNYEYDETGQTLSLMYRFRDDKTSRVYTQTYDWENGNVMNGYPNGPNSKQEYYTYTNVENKMNIDLTHLFAQVYGEDVYQFAVLGYIGKKNSNLIGSMRDYYTYEYTLDSEGYVSTMTEYYKGEKSETVILSYDGTVNPSPDPTPNNPTTEDELGGAIDNAPEGTEDSPTEIFIPSGGITLHKPLDVDKHIRLKGGSLLRGNDNPYAMLRIRSGYSLELDDIIIDGNRVSQKDGSLIVYGKLKLKDGVTIKNCKRIEADTPSGAVCITKGGELTMDGGTITGNIGAYGSAVYNEGIFTMTDGEISSNTGQIGAVANNGGGQFIMTGGKISSNKVTDGCGGVFVSEHCFFCMTGGEISGNEDCALYTWANLQIGGQAKVDGLTLMNDGNRLLVNPSLRNNWQISYVETPPVGTIVAVGYNGYQLADSDLQKVIYYNNVSQLKLAGNSIVTYQTETNVNKINTDKFRLSVFGNQVKVEGLLAYTRFIIYEIRGRAVVSHITDGNGQYCFSLENGIYLLTCKDQKRKFLVK
;
A
#
# COMPACT_ATOMS: atom_id res chain seq x y z
N MET A 1 -31.35 -53.63 -0.01
CA MET A 1 -31.50 -53.50 1.45
C MET A 1 -30.67 -52.32 1.91
N LEU A 2 -31.32 -51.37 2.60
CA LEU A 2 -30.81 -50.37 3.55
C LEU A 2 -29.44 -49.69 3.32
N HIS A 3 -29.41 -48.40 2.95
CA HIS A 3 -29.26 -47.27 3.88
C HIS A 3 -29.53 -45.94 3.16
N LYS A 4 -30.18 -45.01 3.87
CA LYS A 4 -30.94 -43.87 3.35
C LYS A 4 -30.77 -42.72 4.37
N TRP A 5 -30.54 -41.49 3.87
CA TRP A 5 -30.71 -40.16 4.52
C TRP A 5 -29.80 -39.72 5.68
N ILE A 6 -29.16 -38.55 5.53
CA ILE A 6 -29.14 -37.46 6.54
C ILE A 6 -29.16 -36.09 5.82
N ILE A 7 -30.22 -35.32 6.07
CA ILE A 7 -30.30 -33.85 6.02
C ILE A 7 -30.37 -33.38 7.50
N PRO A 8 -30.02 -32.14 7.84
CA PRO A 8 -30.89 -31.46 8.79
C PRO A 8 -31.21 -29.99 8.44
N ILE A 9 -32.51 -29.69 8.45
CA ILE A 9 -33.11 -28.39 8.76
C ILE A 9 -33.75 -28.55 10.13
N VAL A 10 -33.54 -27.63 11.08
CA VAL A 10 -34.47 -27.42 12.22
C VAL A 10 -34.56 -25.94 12.60
N LEU A 11 -35.81 -25.44 12.65
CA LEU A 11 -36.22 -24.17 13.25
C LEU A 11 -37.44 -24.46 14.18
N PHE A 12 -37.24 -24.23 15.48
CA PHE A 12 -38.18 -23.78 16.54
C PHE A 12 -39.35 -24.62 17.14
N ILE A 13 -39.66 -24.21 18.39
CA ILE A 13 -40.70 -24.57 19.40
C ILE A 13 -40.23 -25.69 20.38
N GLY A 14 -40.07 -25.54 21.71
CA GLY A 14 -40.45 -24.52 22.68
C GLY A 14 -41.53 -25.01 23.66
N LEU A 15 -41.18 -25.47 24.88
CA LEU A 15 -41.89 -25.18 26.15
C LEU A 15 -41.31 -25.93 27.40
N ILE A 16 -40.78 -25.13 28.33
CA ILE A 16 -41.00 -25.07 29.81
C ILE A 16 -40.76 -26.32 30.69
N VAL A 17 -39.70 -26.26 31.54
CA VAL A 17 -39.71 -26.41 33.01
C VAL A 17 -38.64 -25.49 33.64
N VAL A 18 -38.91 -24.97 34.85
CA VAL A 18 -38.54 -23.71 35.51
C VAL A 18 -37.26 -23.72 36.40
N PHE A 19 -36.33 -22.76 36.15
CA PHE A 19 -35.59 -21.79 37.03
C PHE A 19 -35.08 -22.17 38.47
N LEU A 20 -33.96 -21.65 39.02
CA LEU A 20 -33.41 -20.27 39.01
C LEU A 20 -31.86 -20.10 39.01
N LEU A 21 -31.44 -18.95 38.42
CA LEU A 21 -30.28 -18.06 38.68
C LEU A 21 -28.84 -18.58 38.39
N THR A 22 -28.11 -18.02 37.41
CA THR A 22 -27.45 -16.71 37.53
C THR A 22 -27.10 -16.07 36.16
N ALA A 23 -27.40 -14.76 36.06
CA ALA A 23 -26.86 -13.67 35.23
C ALA A 23 -26.40 -13.90 33.76
N LEU A 24 -27.24 -13.41 32.84
CA LEU A 24 -26.89 -12.96 31.48
C LEU A 24 -26.04 -11.68 31.50
N SER A 25 -25.09 -11.55 30.58
CA SER A 25 -24.70 -10.26 30.00
C SER A 25 -24.19 -10.44 28.57
N GLN A 26 -25.13 -10.40 27.62
CA GLN A 26 -24.88 -9.95 26.25
C GLN A 26 -24.39 -8.49 26.33
N LYS A 27 -23.11 -8.23 26.08
CA LYS A 27 -22.63 -6.87 25.84
C LYS A 27 -22.87 -6.52 24.37
N THR A 28 -24.06 -6.00 24.08
CA THR A 28 -24.28 -5.04 23.00
C THR A 28 -23.35 -3.84 23.23
N LEU A 29 -22.45 -3.56 22.29
CA LEU A 29 -21.76 -2.27 22.24
C LEU A 29 -22.82 -1.20 21.94
N ARG A 30 -23.19 -0.42 22.95
CA ARG A 30 -23.94 0.83 22.77
C ARG A 30 -22.95 1.92 22.39
N LEU A 31 -23.17 2.54 21.24
CA LEU A 31 -22.53 3.79 20.83
C LEU A 31 -23.05 4.90 21.77
N ASP A 32 -22.19 5.43 22.64
CA ASP A 32 -22.52 6.57 23.49
C ASP A 32 -22.10 7.86 22.78
N LEU A 33 -23.05 8.49 22.07
CA LEU A 33 -22.90 9.81 21.49
C LEU A 33 -23.24 10.85 22.57
N LYS A 34 -22.26 11.19 23.41
CA LYS A 34 -22.25 12.44 24.16
C LYS A 34 -20.93 13.18 23.95
N LYS A 35 -21.04 14.28 23.21
CA LYS A 35 -20.03 15.33 23.00
C LYS A 35 -19.32 15.72 24.29
N GLY A 36 -18.03 15.46 24.34
CA GLY A 36 -17.03 16.42 24.83
C GLY A 36 -16.17 16.80 23.62
N ILE A 37 -16.11 18.09 23.30
CA ILE A 37 -15.10 18.61 22.37
C ILE A 37 -13.77 18.56 23.13
N GLY A 38 -12.76 17.90 22.57
CA GLY A 38 -11.43 17.79 23.14
C GLY A 38 -10.56 16.82 22.35
N ASP A 39 -9.63 17.39 21.60
CA ASP A 39 -8.43 16.82 20.96
C ASP A 39 -8.64 15.80 19.83
N VAL A 40 -8.74 16.37 18.63
CA VAL A 40 -8.35 15.73 17.37
C VAL A 40 -6.88 15.28 17.50
N PRO A 41 -6.50 14.03 17.19
CA PRO A 41 -5.10 13.69 17.03
C PRO A 41 -4.60 14.41 15.77
N LEU A 42 -3.93 15.53 16.01
CA LEU A 42 -3.19 16.29 15.01
C LEU A 42 -2.21 15.35 14.29
N LYS A 43 -2.34 15.30 12.96
CA LYS A 43 -1.42 14.57 12.07
C LYS A 43 0.01 15.03 12.35
N SER A 44 0.88 14.10 12.71
CA SER A 44 2.32 14.32 12.79
C SER A 44 2.93 14.33 11.40
N SER A 45 2.70 15.39 10.63
CA SER A 45 3.28 15.48 9.29
C SER A 45 4.66 16.13 9.33
N PHE A 46 5.70 15.33 9.51
CA PHE A 46 7.08 15.66 9.10
C PHE A 46 7.83 14.37 8.75
N GLU A 47 7.32 13.64 7.76
CA GLU A 47 8.10 12.56 7.14
C GLU A 47 8.76 13.12 5.89
N ARG A 48 10.09 13.09 5.90
CA ARG A 48 10.92 13.63 4.83
C ARG A 48 11.17 12.55 3.79
N VAL A 49 10.63 12.77 2.59
CA VAL A 49 10.95 12.02 1.37
C VAL A 49 12.45 12.21 1.07
N GLY A 50 13.18 11.13 0.77
CA GLY A 50 14.64 11.10 0.67
C GLY A 50 15.29 12.18 -0.23
N GLY A 51 16.59 12.43 -0.02
CA GLY A 51 17.34 13.41 -0.80
C GLY A 51 18.75 13.70 -0.29
N LYS A 52 19.57 14.42 -1.08
CA LYS A 52 20.92 14.87 -0.66
C LYS A 52 20.85 15.73 0.61
N LEU A 53 21.82 15.58 1.50
CA LEU A 53 22.02 16.50 2.63
C LEU A 53 23.14 17.47 2.32
N VAL A 54 22.90 18.74 2.64
CA VAL A 54 23.91 19.78 2.53
C VAL A 54 25.05 19.46 3.49
N LYS A 55 26.23 19.16 2.97
CA LYS A 55 27.41 18.90 3.80
C LYS A 55 28.04 20.20 4.27
N SER A 56 28.21 21.14 3.34
CA SER A 56 28.82 22.42 3.64
C SER A 56 28.19 23.54 2.84
N ILE A 57 28.30 24.73 3.40
CA ILE A 57 27.83 25.98 2.83
C ILE A 57 28.98 26.98 2.90
N GLU A 58 29.37 27.53 1.75
CA GLU A 58 30.32 28.63 1.68
C GLU A 58 29.59 29.93 1.37
N PHE A 59 29.89 30.97 2.14
CA PHE A 59 29.23 32.26 2.05
C PHE A 59 30.20 33.31 1.50
N TYR A 60 29.76 34.07 0.51
CA TYR A 60 30.55 35.08 -0.18
C TYR A 60 29.80 36.41 -0.23
N ASN A 61 30.53 37.52 -0.05
CA ASN A 61 29.98 38.86 -0.24
C ASN A 61 29.90 39.24 -1.74
N ASN A 62 29.42 40.45 -2.02
CA ASN A 62 29.29 41.02 -3.36
C ASN A 62 30.62 41.09 -4.16
N GLU A 63 31.76 41.16 -3.47
CA GLU A 63 33.09 41.16 -4.07
C GLU A 63 33.64 39.75 -4.36
N GLY A 64 32.90 38.69 -4.00
CA GLY A 64 33.34 37.31 -4.15
C GLY A 64 34.37 36.88 -3.10
N VAL A 65 34.49 37.61 -1.98
CA VAL A 65 35.33 37.25 -0.85
C VAL A 65 34.57 36.29 0.06
N LYS A 66 35.16 35.14 0.37
CA LYS A 66 34.58 34.17 1.31
C LYS A 66 34.53 34.75 2.73
N ARG A 67 33.34 34.78 3.32
CA ARG A 67 33.05 35.34 4.66
C ARG A 67 32.90 34.25 5.72
N MET A 68 32.26 33.13 5.38
CA MET A 68 32.06 32.01 6.29
C MET A 68 32.08 30.67 5.54
N THR A 69 32.49 29.61 6.23
CA THR A 69 32.20 28.21 5.86
C THR A 69 31.44 27.55 6.99
N MET A 70 30.26 27.02 6.70
CA MET A 70 29.46 26.21 7.62
C MET A 70 29.55 24.76 7.19
N ASN A 71 29.90 23.87 8.12
CA ASN A 71 29.85 22.42 7.92
C ASN A 71 28.76 21.84 8.80
N LEU A 72 28.02 20.86 8.26
CA LEU A 72 26.88 20.24 8.92
C LEU A 72 27.15 18.75 9.10
N TRP A 73 26.82 18.25 10.28
CA TRP A 73 26.79 16.83 10.57
C TRP A 73 25.39 16.46 11.01
N TYR A 74 25.00 15.28 10.57
CA TYR A 74 23.66 14.78 10.77
C TYR A 74 23.69 13.61 11.73
N ASP A 75 22.63 13.48 12.53
CA ASP A 75 22.30 12.15 12.97
C ASP A 75 21.92 11.35 11.73
N GLU A 76 22.18 10.08 11.80
CA GLU A 76 21.24 9.05 11.48
C GLU A 76 19.88 9.54 10.87
N LYS A 77 19.03 10.35 11.54
CA LYS A 77 17.68 10.74 11.03
C LYS A 77 17.70 11.85 9.98
N GLY A 78 18.88 12.29 9.56
CA GLY A 78 19.06 13.45 8.70
C GLY A 78 18.80 14.77 9.43
N ARG A 79 18.76 14.79 10.76
CA ARG A 79 18.67 16.00 11.60
C ARG A 79 20.07 16.50 11.92
N VAL A 80 20.26 17.81 11.95
CA VAL A 80 21.58 18.43 12.14
C VAL A 80 22.04 18.33 13.60
N ILE A 81 22.90 17.38 13.95
CA ILE A 81 23.39 17.23 15.33
C ILE A 81 24.58 18.12 15.65
N LYS A 82 25.27 18.62 14.63
CA LYS A 82 26.42 19.52 14.83
C LYS A 82 26.56 20.46 13.65
N THR A 83 26.95 21.70 13.95
CA THR A 83 27.44 22.65 12.95
C THR A 83 28.80 23.19 13.37
N GLN A 84 29.62 23.55 12.39
CA GLN A 84 30.90 24.23 12.60
C GLN A 84 30.97 25.38 11.62
N ASN A 85 30.92 26.59 12.16
CA ASN A 85 30.83 27.83 11.42
C ASN A 85 32.16 28.58 11.57
N GLN A 86 32.97 28.59 10.53
CA GLN A 86 34.25 29.28 10.52
C GLN A 86 34.15 30.57 9.71
N GLY A 87 34.27 31.71 10.36
CA GLY A 87 34.05 33.04 9.80
C GLY A 87 32.82 33.75 10.37
N GLU A 88 32.39 34.81 9.68
CA GLU A 88 31.36 35.75 10.14
C GLU A 88 30.22 35.87 9.11
N TRP A 89 29.00 35.73 9.59
CA TRP A 89 27.77 35.88 8.81
C TRP A 89 26.64 36.27 9.78
N GLY A 90 26.13 37.50 9.68
CA GLY A 90 25.35 38.14 10.74
C GLY A 90 24.01 37.50 11.13
N MET A 91 23.60 36.40 10.48
CA MET A 91 22.39 35.63 10.78
C MET A 91 22.68 34.22 11.32
N LEU A 92 23.96 33.89 11.56
CA LEU A 92 24.40 32.57 12.03
C LEU A 92 25.37 32.73 13.21
N LEU A 93 25.61 31.63 13.92
CA LEU A 93 26.67 31.59 14.93
C LEU A 93 28.04 31.82 14.27
N GLU A 94 28.78 32.82 14.73
CA GLU A 94 30.07 33.20 14.17
C GLU A 94 31.23 32.50 14.90
N ASN A 95 32.20 31.96 14.15
CA ASN A 95 33.38 31.27 14.68
C ASN A 95 33.08 30.20 15.76
N ALA A 96 31.95 29.48 15.63
CA ALA A 96 31.45 28.58 16.66
C ALA A 96 31.23 27.13 16.17
N ILE A 97 31.36 26.18 17.10
CA ILE A 97 30.87 24.81 16.96
C ILE A 97 29.61 24.68 17.80
N ALA A 98 28.51 24.28 17.17
CA ALA A 98 27.25 24.02 17.86
C ALA A 98 26.96 22.51 17.90
N TYR A 99 26.48 22.03 19.04
CA TYR A 99 25.99 20.67 19.26
C TYR A 99 24.50 20.72 19.60
N TYR A 100 23.71 19.90 18.93
CA TYR A 100 22.27 19.82 19.04
C TYR A 100 21.91 18.46 19.64
N GLU A 101 21.79 18.41 20.97
CA GLU A 101 21.63 17.18 21.73
C GLU A 101 20.16 16.89 22.03
N PHE A 102 19.68 15.74 21.57
CA PHE A 102 18.30 15.29 21.81
C PHE A 102 18.24 14.36 23.01
N LYS A 103 17.34 14.66 23.96
CA LYS A 103 16.99 13.77 25.07
C LYS A 103 15.50 13.91 25.37
N ASP A 104 14.77 12.80 25.25
CA ASP A 104 13.32 12.77 25.42
C ASP A 104 12.61 13.81 24.50
N GLN A 105 11.80 14.72 25.07
CA GLN A 105 11.15 15.82 24.34
C GLN A 105 11.91 17.14 24.49
N THR A 106 13.23 17.07 24.62
CA THR A 106 14.10 18.23 24.82
C THR A 106 15.25 18.21 23.83
N LEU A 107 15.50 19.36 23.21
CA LEU A 107 16.69 19.64 22.42
C LEU A 107 17.55 20.65 23.20
N THR A 108 18.80 20.30 23.48
CA THR A 108 19.78 21.23 24.07
C THR A 108 20.78 21.64 23.00
N LEU A 109 20.83 22.93 22.71
CA LEU A 109 21.89 23.55 21.91
C LEU A 109 23.03 23.97 22.85
N THR A 110 24.24 23.52 22.58
CA THR A 110 25.45 23.97 23.26
C THR A 110 26.45 24.46 22.22
N THR A 111 27.01 25.65 22.40
CA THR A 111 27.88 26.29 21.41
C THR A 111 29.23 26.65 22.03
N TYR A 112 30.31 26.45 21.28
CA TYR A 112 31.69 26.68 21.72
C TYR A 112 32.45 27.51 20.69
N ASP A 113 33.34 28.38 21.12
CA ASP A 113 34.25 29.11 20.23
C ASP A 113 35.27 28.14 19.59
N ILE A 114 35.52 28.27 18.28
CA ILE A 114 36.44 27.39 17.54
C ILE A 114 37.91 27.59 17.95
N GLY A 115 38.28 28.78 18.42
CA GLY A 115 39.65 29.13 18.80
C GLY A 115 39.97 28.87 20.27
N THR A 116 39.06 29.24 21.17
CA THR A 116 39.28 29.15 22.63
C THR A 116 38.68 27.89 23.27
N GLU A 117 37.76 27.20 22.58
CA GLU A 117 36.94 26.11 23.11
C GLU A 117 36.06 26.53 24.31
N GLU A 118 35.91 27.84 24.57
CA GLU A 118 35.05 28.36 25.62
C GLU A 118 33.58 28.19 25.25
N LEU A 119 32.74 27.87 26.25
CA LEU A 119 31.29 27.80 26.08
C LEU A 119 30.75 29.20 25.79
N LEU A 120 30.01 29.34 24.67
CA LEU A 120 29.40 30.60 24.26
C LEU A 120 27.94 30.70 24.72
N ASN A 121 27.12 29.71 24.33
CA ASN A 121 25.69 29.71 24.62
C ASN A 121 25.19 28.30 24.93
N LYS A 122 24.16 28.23 25.78
CA LYS A 122 23.37 27.04 26.03
C LYS A 122 21.88 27.39 25.94
N VAL A 123 21.15 26.74 25.05
CA VAL A 123 19.70 26.96 24.85
C VAL A 123 18.98 25.64 25.02
N VAL A 124 17.90 25.63 25.79
CA VAL A 124 17.05 24.45 25.99
C VAL A 124 15.72 24.66 25.29
N CYS A 125 15.38 23.72 24.44
CA CYS A 125 14.18 23.76 23.63
C CYS A 125 13.23 22.62 24.02
N GLU A 126 11.96 22.95 24.19
CA GLU A 126 10.90 21.96 24.33
C GLU A 126 10.42 21.56 22.93
N LEU A 127 10.27 20.26 22.71
CA LEU A 127 9.84 19.71 21.44
C LEU A 127 8.40 19.21 21.53
N ASN A 128 7.63 19.35 20.44
CA ASN A 128 6.38 18.62 20.29
C ASN A 128 6.65 17.13 19.98
N ALA A 129 5.58 16.34 19.87
CA ALA A 129 5.67 14.92 19.51
C ALA A 129 6.31 14.65 18.14
N GLN A 130 6.35 15.66 17.27
CA GLN A 130 6.96 15.60 15.93
C GLN A 130 8.45 15.97 15.93
N GLY A 131 9.02 16.36 17.08
CA GLY A 131 10.42 16.77 17.20
C GLY A 131 10.69 18.21 16.74
N THR A 132 9.65 19.03 16.56
CA THR A 132 9.75 20.46 16.23
C THR A 132 9.76 21.30 17.51
N ILE A 133 10.53 22.38 17.54
CA ILE A 133 10.63 23.27 18.70
C ILE A 133 9.30 24.00 18.94
N VAL A 134 8.74 23.88 20.14
CA VAL A 134 7.56 24.67 20.57
C VAL A 134 7.93 25.80 21.53
N LYS A 135 9.07 25.69 22.22
CA LYS A 135 9.58 26.71 23.12
C LYS A 135 11.10 26.68 23.17
N GLU A 136 11.72 27.86 23.23
CA GLU A 136 13.15 28.08 23.43
C GLU A 136 13.38 28.86 24.73
N GLU A 137 14.40 28.48 25.49
CA GLU A 137 14.79 29.18 26.72
C GLU A 137 16.32 29.21 26.87
N ASP A 138 16.88 30.42 26.92
CA ASP A 138 18.31 30.66 27.11
C ASP A 138 18.74 30.30 28.54
N LEU A 139 19.91 29.67 28.69
CA LEU A 139 20.52 29.32 29.97
C LEU A 139 21.95 29.89 30.11
N LEU A 140 22.34 30.16 31.35
CA LEU A 140 23.74 30.41 31.73
C LEU A 140 24.54 29.09 31.76
N GLU A 141 25.87 29.21 31.85
CA GLU A 141 26.80 28.07 31.92
C GLU A 141 26.47 27.09 33.06
N ASP A 142 26.04 27.60 34.22
CA ASP A 142 25.65 26.80 35.38
C ASP A 142 24.25 26.17 35.26
N GLY A 143 23.59 26.33 34.11
CA GLY A 143 22.24 25.85 33.84
C GLY A 143 21.14 26.66 34.52
N SER A 144 21.48 27.76 35.19
CA SER A 144 20.50 28.71 35.71
C SER A 144 19.98 29.62 34.60
N LEU A 145 18.83 30.24 34.85
CA LEU A 145 18.27 31.22 33.92
C LEU A 145 19.11 32.50 33.99
N PRO A 146 19.44 33.13 32.84
CA PRO A 146 20.11 34.41 32.82
C PRO A 146 19.28 35.45 33.58
N TYR A 147 19.88 36.02 34.63
CA TYR A 147 19.26 37.10 35.39
C TYR A 147 19.33 38.38 34.54
N MET A 148 18.19 38.73 33.93
CA MET A 148 18.04 39.81 32.94
C MET A 148 18.71 39.50 31.59
N GLY A 149 17.97 39.67 30.49
CA GLY A 149 18.49 39.50 29.13
C GLY A 149 18.23 38.15 28.44
N GLY A 150 17.61 37.18 29.12
CA GLY A 150 17.18 35.93 28.47
C GLY A 150 15.94 36.08 27.61
N THR A 151 15.89 35.35 26.50
CA THR A 151 14.75 35.30 25.59
C THR A 151 13.95 34.03 25.83
N ILE A 152 12.61 34.15 25.78
CA ILE A 152 11.72 32.99 25.63
C ILE A 152 10.99 33.14 24.30
N SER A 153 11.20 32.19 23.41
CA SER A 153 10.45 32.07 22.16
C SER A 153 9.41 30.97 22.31
N ASN A 154 8.21 31.16 21.78
CA ASN A 154 7.18 30.12 21.69
C ASN A 154 6.64 30.07 20.26
N TYR A 155 6.43 28.87 19.76
CA TYR A 155 5.99 28.62 18.39
C TYR A 155 4.66 27.88 18.40
N GLU A 156 3.76 28.33 17.54
CA GLU A 156 2.49 27.65 17.27
C GLU A 156 2.46 27.13 15.85
N TYR A 157 1.86 25.96 15.67
CA TYR A 157 1.80 25.26 14.40
C TYR A 157 0.36 24.86 14.07
N ASP A 158 0.06 24.71 12.79
CA ASP A 158 -1.19 24.12 12.32
C ASP A 158 -1.14 22.58 12.34
N GLU A 159 -2.24 21.94 11.94
CA GLU A 159 -2.33 20.48 11.88
C GLU A 159 -1.39 19.83 10.85
N THR A 160 -0.81 20.63 9.95
CA THR A 160 0.13 20.21 8.93
C THR A 160 1.58 20.52 9.30
N GLY A 161 1.85 21.05 10.50
CA GLY A 161 3.19 21.40 10.95
C GLY A 161 3.74 22.70 10.36
N GLN A 162 2.91 23.51 9.68
CA GLN A 162 3.27 24.86 9.25
C GLN A 162 3.18 25.82 10.43
N THR A 163 4.13 26.74 10.54
CA THR A 163 4.16 27.70 11.65
C THR A 163 3.02 28.71 11.48
N LEU A 164 2.19 28.87 12.50
CA LEU A 164 1.11 29.86 12.56
C LEU A 164 1.61 31.17 13.19
N SER A 165 2.34 31.05 14.30
CA SER A 165 2.80 32.20 15.05
C SER A 165 4.10 31.91 15.80
N LEU A 166 4.77 33.00 16.13
CA LEU A 166 5.99 33.04 16.92
C LEU A 166 5.90 34.20 17.88
N MET A 167 6.06 33.91 19.17
CA MET A 167 6.03 34.89 20.24
C MET A 167 7.39 34.95 20.94
N TYR A 168 8.00 36.13 20.94
CA TYR A 168 9.24 36.42 21.67
C TYR A 168 8.96 37.30 22.88
N ARG A 169 9.55 36.94 24.02
CA ARG A 169 9.50 37.74 25.26
C ARG A 169 10.91 38.04 25.77
N PHE A 170 11.24 39.32 25.84
CA PHE A 170 12.45 39.79 26.52
C PHE A 170 12.20 39.92 28.03
N ARG A 171 13.06 39.33 28.86
CA ARG A 171 13.06 39.56 30.30
C ARG A 171 13.93 40.78 30.64
N ASP A 172 13.32 41.97 30.66
CA ASP A 172 13.92 43.23 31.15
C ASP A 172 13.17 43.78 32.38
N ASP A 173 13.89 44.46 33.27
CA ASP A 173 13.48 44.90 34.62
C ASP A 173 12.40 46.00 34.64
N LYS A 174 12.10 46.61 33.48
CA LYS A 174 11.20 47.77 33.38
C LYS A 174 10.05 47.64 32.40
N THR A 175 10.09 46.72 31.42
CA THR A 175 8.98 46.45 30.49
C THR A 175 9.05 45.03 29.94
N SER A 176 8.05 44.17 30.20
CA SER A 176 7.90 42.90 29.49
C SER A 176 7.42 43.16 28.06
N ARG A 177 8.34 43.37 27.12
CA ARG A 177 8.00 43.51 25.70
C ARG A 177 7.74 42.12 25.13
N VAL A 178 6.55 41.94 24.59
CA VAL A 178 6.14 40.73 23.86
C VAL A 178 5.99 41.11 22.40
N TYR A 179 6.71 40.39 21.55
CA TYR A 179 6.64 40.52 20.11
C TYR A 179 5.95 39.28 19.57
N THR A 180 5.00 39.45 18.66
CA THR A 180 4.33 38.34 17.99
C THR A 180 4.46 38.52 16.49
N GLN A 181 4.90 37.48 15.82
CA GLN A 181 4.93 37.34 14.37
C GLN A 181 3.95 36.24 13.97
N THR A 182 3.17 36.48 12.93
CA THR A 182 2.24 35.50 12.36
C THR A 182 2.65 35.19 10.93
N TYR A 183 2.15 34.08 10.39
CA TYR A 183 2.51 33.61 9.06
C TYR A 183 1.28 33.23 8.27
N ASP A 184 1.24 33.67 7.02
CA ASP A 184 0.27 33.20 6.03
C ASP A 184 0.95 32.19 5.12
N TRP A 185 0.33 31.02 4.91
CA TRP A 185 0.86 29.98 4.03
C TRP A 185 -0.02 29.80 2.80
N GLU A 186 0.59 29.67 1.63
CA GLU A 186 -0.10 29.30 0.40
C GLU A 186 0.71 28.24 -0.33
N ASN A 187 0.05 27.13 -0.70
CA ASN A 187 0.66 26.01 -1.43
C ASN A 187 1.97 25.48 -0.80
N GLY A 188 2.09 25.53 0.52
CA GLY A 188 3.27 25.05 1.24
C GLY A 188 4.45 26.03 1.27
N ASN A 189 4.21 27.32 1.02
CA ASN A 189 5.21 28.39 1.11
C ASN A 189 4.70 29.54 1.99
N VAL A 190 5.59 30.23 2.71
CA VAL A 190 5.24 31.39 3.54
C VAL A 190 5.04 32.64 2.67
N MET A 191 3.85 33.21 2.66
CA MET A 191 3.52 34.37 1.83
C MET A 191 3.80 35.70 2.53
N ASN A 192 3.60 35.75 3.86
CA ASN A 192 3.85 36.94 4.68
C ASN A 192 4.46 36.57 6.03
N GLY A 193 5.37 37.42 6.53
CA GLY A 193 5.82 37.42 7.92
C GLY A 193 5.56 38.80 8.55
N TYR A 194 4.90 38.86 9.71
CA TYR A 194 4.48 40.12 10.34
C TYR A 194 5.36 40.52 11.54
N PRO A 195 6.47 41.27 11.37
CA PRO A 195 7.22 41.79 12.52
C PRO A 195 6.37 42.83 13.25
N ASN A 196 5.67 42.43 14.33
CA ASN A 196 4.70 43.19 15.15
C ASN A 196 3.21 43.05 14.76
N GLY A 197 2.80 41.92 14.19
CA GLY A 197 1.41 41.61 13.88
C GLY A 197 0.86 42.32 12.63
N PRO A 198 -0.45 42.19 12.33
CA PRO A 198 -1.06 42.50 11.04
C PRO A 198 -0.94 43.96 10.55
N ASN A 199 -0.50 44.87 11.42
CA ASN A 199 -0.42 46.31 11.17
C ASN A 199 1.01 46.82 10.90
N SER A 200 2.01 45.93 10.78
CA SER A 200 3.40 46.26 10.45
C SER A 200 3.65 46.30 8.93
N LYS A 201 4.76 46.91 8.48
CA LYS A 201 5.10 46.95 7.04
C LYS A 201 5.29 45.52 6.53
N GLN A 202 4.42 45.12 5.61
CA GLN A 202 4.31 43.77 5.07
C GLN A 202 5.62 43.33 4.39
N GLU A 203 6.23 42.26 4.91
CA GLU A 203 7.19 41.46 4.15
C GLU A 203 6.39 40.44 3.37
N TYR A 204 6.44 40.54 2.04
CA TYR A 204 5.81 39.57 1.15
C TYR A 204 6.87 38.86 0.33
N TYR A 205 6.61 37.58 0.07
CA TYR A 205 7.51 36.67 -0.62
C TYR A 205 6.85 36.15 -1.89
N THR A 206 7.64 35.97 -2.93
CA THR A 206 7.21 35.22 -4.12
C THR A 206 8.07 33.98 -4.26
N TYR A 207 7.52 32.92 -4.84
CA TYR A 207 8.21 31.66 -5.03
C TYR A 207 8.27 31.30 -6.50
N THR A 208 9.36 30.65 -6.89
CA THR A 208 9.48 30.03 -8.21
C THR A 208 8.62 28.77 -8.29
N ASN A 209 8.44 28.22 -9.50
CA ASN A 209 7.83 26.90 -9.68
C ASN A 209 8.81 25.73 -9.43
N VAL A 210 10.03 26.02 -8.98
CA VAL A 210 11.07 25.02 -8.72
C VAL A 210 10.91 24.50 -7.29
N GLU A 211 10.85 23.19 -7.14
CA GLU A 211 10.80 22.53 -5.84
C GLU A 211 12.09 22.83 -5.04
N ASN A 212 11.94 23.20 -3.77
CA ASN A 212 13.06 23.25 -2.85
C ASN A 212 13.42 21.83 -2.41
N LYS A 213 14.43 21.20 -3.02
CA LYS A 213 14.88 19.84 -2.67
C LYS A 213 15.87 19.78 -1.49
N MET A 214 16.38 20.92 -1.02
CA MET A 214 17.36 20.97 0.06
C MET A 214 16.80 20.41 1.38
N ASN A 215 17.66 19.89 2.25
CA ASN A 215 17.28 19.47 3.60
C ASN A 215 17.11 20.62 4.58
N ILE A 216 17.68 21.77 4.24
CA ILE A 216 17.62 23.03 4.96
C ILE A 216 16.81 24.04 4.15
N ASP A 217 16.43 25.15 4.76
CA ASP A 217 15.75 26.24 4.05
C ASP A 217 16.55 27.54 4.13
N LEU A 218 17.29 27.83 3.05
CA LEU A 218 18.10 29.03 2.92
C LEU A 218 17.26 30.32 2.93
N THR A 219 15.95 30.24 2.72
CA THR A 219 15.07 31.41 2.81
C THR A 219 15.22 32.10 4.17
N HIS A 220 15.44 31.31 5.23
CA HIS A 220 15.62 31.82 6.59
C HIS A 220 16.97 32.51 6.84
N LEU A 221 17.93 32.45 5.90
CA LEU A 221 19.18 33.22 5.98
C LEU A 221 19.02 34.67 5.52
N PHE A 222 18.14 34.90 4.55
CA PHE A 222 18.04 36.17 3.83
C PHE A 222 16.75 36.92 4.13
N ALA A 223 15.68 36.18 4.42
CA ALA A 223 14.43 36.73 4.89
C ALA A 223 14.34 36.54 6.40
N GLN A 224 14.05 37.61 7.13
CA GLN A 224 13.77 37.60 8.58
C GLN A 224 12.39 36.98 8.87
N VAL A 225 12.10 35.84 8.24
CA VAL A 225 10.85 35.11 8.35
C VAL A 225 10.57 34.83 9.82
N TYR A 226 11.56 34.35 10.57
CA TYR A 226 11.43 34.09 12.01
C TYR A 226 12.32 35.05 12.82
N GLY A 227 12.29 36.35 12.51
CA GLY A 227 13.17 37.33 13.16
C GLY A 227 14.66 37.04 12.96
N GLU A 228 15.50 37.50 13.90
CA GLU A 228 16.94 37.19 13.95
C GLU A 228 17.16 35.86 14.70
N ASP A 229 16.92 34.73 14.03
CA ASP A 229 17.23 33.40 14.57
C ASP A 229 18.73 33.10 14.48
N VAL A 230 19.50 33.74 15.36
CA VAL A 230 20.96 33.57 15.45
C VAL A 230 21.39 32.15 15.85
N TYR A 231 20.48 31.35 16.41
CA TYR A 231 20.73 29.95 16.79
C TYR A 231 20.57 28.96 15.63
N GLN A 232 20.15 29.46 14.46
CA GLN A 232 20.10 28.73 13.20
C GLN A 232 19.01 27.64 13.19
N PHE A 233 18.07 27.64 14.12
CA PHE A 233 17.07 26.58 14.22
C PHE A 233 16.17 26.51 12.98
N ALA A 234 15.74 27.64 12.45
CA ALA A 234 14.88 27.74 11.29
C ALA A 234 15.58 27.24 10.02
N VAL A 235 16.80 27.73 9.73
CA VAL A 235 17.54 27.30 8.54
C VAL A 235 17.81 25.79 8.58
N LEU A 236 18.09 25.23 9.76
CA LEU A 236 18.35 23.80 9.94
C LEU A 236 17.09 22.91 10.00
N GLY A 237 15.89 23.51 9.96
CA GLY A 237 14.62 22.79 9.90
C GLY A 237 14.05 22.35 11.25
N TYR A 238 14.44 23.01 12.35
CA TYR A 238 13.90 22.76 13.69
C TYR A 238 12.61 23.52 14.01
N ILE A 239 12.27 24.53 13.20
CA ILE A 239 11.08 25.37 13.33
C ILE A 239 10.21 25.19 12.09
N GLY A 240 9.10 24.47 12.25
CA GLY A 240 8.09 24.32 11.20
C GLY A 240 8.59 23.67 9.90
N LYS A 241 7.69 23.62 8.90
CA LYS A 241 8.00 23.05 7.59
C LYS A 241 8.84 24.04 6.80
N LYS A 242 9.82 23.52 6.05
CA LYS A 242 10.48 24.31 5.00
C LYS A 242 9.49 24.72 3.92
N ASN A 243 9.82 25.77 3.19
CA ASN A 243 9.12 26.15 1.98
C ASN A 243 9.22 25.06 0.92
N SER A 244 8.10 24.78 0.25
CA SER A 244 7.98 23.76 -0.80
C SER A 244 8.74 24.15 -2.07
N ASN A 245 8.88 25.46 -2.33
CA ASN A 245 9.52 26.01 -3.50
C ASN A 245 10.69 26.94 -3.15
N LEU A 246 11.58 27.17 -4.12
CA LEU A 246 12.65 28.15 -3.97
C LEU A 246 12.08 29.58 -4.04
N ILE A 247 12.52 30.45 -3.12
CA ILE A 247 12.11 31.86 -3.09
C ILE A 247 12.54 32.58 -4.38
N GLY A 248 11.63 33.31 -5.01
CA GLY A 248 11.91 34.13 -6.18
C GLY A 248 12.30 35.56 -5.80
N SER A 249 11.55 36.17 -4.89
CA SER A 249 11.80 37.53 -4.43
C SER A 249 11.35 37.76 -2.99
N MET A 250 11.98 38.73 -2.33
CA MET A 250 11.53 39.30 -1.08
C MET A 250 11.34 40.80 -1.26
N ARG A 251 10.11 41.28 -1.01
CA ARG A 251 9.70 42.66 -1.29
C ARG A 251 10.00 43.04 -2.76
N ASP A 252 10.06 44.35 -3.05
CA ASP A 252 10.45 44.89 -4.36
C ASP A 252 11.98 45.06 -4.55
N TYR A 253 12.80 44.59 -3.59
CA TYR A 253 14.23 44.91 -3.54
C TYR A 253 15.14 43.70 -3.67
N TYR A 254 14.71 42.51 -3.26
CA TYR A 254 15.57 41.33 -3.28
C TYR A 254 15.05 40.30 -4.28
N THR A 255 15.94 39.79 -5.12
CA THR A 255 15.66 38.69 -6.05
C THR A 255 16.74 37.63 -5.91
N TYR A 256 16.36 36.37 -6.12
CA TYR A 256 17.26 35.24 -5.93
C TYR A 256 17.41 34.43 -7.22
N GLU A 257 18.66 34.13 -7.58
CA GLU A 257 18.99 33.27 -8.71
C GLU A 257 19.66 31.99 -8.24
N TYR A 258 19.38 30.90 -8.94
CA TYR A 258 19.83 29.56 -8.57
C TYR A 258 20.57 28.87 -9.70
N THR A 259 21.65 28.18 -9.35
CA THR A 259 22.22 27.12 -10.17
C THR A 259 21.85 25.78 -9.54
N LEU A 260 21.33 24.87 -10.37
CA LEU A 260 20.95 23.53 -9.95
C LEU A 260 21.94 22.50 -10.51
N ASP A 261 22.18 21.44 -9.76
CA ASP A 261 22.87 20.26 -10.27
C ASP A 261 21.96 19.42 -11.20
N SER A 262 22.51 18.31 -11.74
CA SER A 262 21.78 17.44 -12.67
C SER A 262 20.56 16.74 -12.06
N GLU A 263 20.42 16.71 -10.73
CA GLU A 263 19.31 16.10 -10.00
C GLU A 263 18.30 17.14 -9.50
N GLY A 264 18.57 18.43 -9.74
CA GLY A 264 17.73 19.56 -9.36
C GLY A 264 17.98 20.08 -7.95
N TYR A 265 19.11 19.76 -7.32
CA TYR A 265 19.53 20.37 -6.04
C TYR A 265 20.24 21.70 -6.29
N VAL A 266 20.03 22.67 -5.40
CA VAL A 266 20.71 23.98 -5.49
C VAL A 266 22.19 23.81 -5.19
N SER A 267 23.06 24.08 -6.16
CA SER A 267 24.50 24.15 -5.95
C SER A 267 24.96 25.57 -5.62
N THR A 268 24.21 26.58 -6.08
CA THR A 268 24.51 27.99 -5.83
C THR A 268 23.24 28.80 -5.73
N MET A 269 23.16 29.70 -4.75
CA MET A 269 22.13 30.72 -4.62
C MET A 269 22.82 32.09 -4.62
N THR A 270 22.35 33.02 -5.46
CA THR A 270 22.84 34.40 -5.51
C THR A 270 21.71 35.36 -5.19
N GLU A 271 21.90 36.19 -4.19
CA GLU A 271 21.00 37.29 -3.85
C GLU A 271 21.39 38.55 -4.64
N TYR A 272 20.39 39.25 -5.15
CA TYR A 272 20.54 40.58 -5.72
C TYR A 272 19.71 41.59 -4.94
N TYR A 273 20.33 42.69 -4.53
CA TYR A 273 19.67 43.84 -3.94
C TYR A 273 19.52 44.94 -5.00
N LYS A 274 18.29 45.30 -5.34
CA LYS A 274 17.94 46.29 -6.37
C LYS A 274 18.65 46.05 -7.71
N GLY A 275 18.81 44.78 -8.08
CA GLY A 275 19.45 44.34 -9.33
C GLY A 275 20.98 44.29 -9.27
N GLU A 276 21.60 44.67 -8.16
CA GLU A 276 23.04 44.51 -7.94
C GLU A 276 23.32 43.25 -7.12
N LYS A 277 24.34 42.49 -7.52
CA LYS A 277 24.73 41.27 -6.82
C LYS A 277 25.13 41.61 -5.38
N SER A 278 24.46 40.99 -4.41
CA SER A 278 24.62 41.24 -2.97
C SER A 278 25.46 40.15 -2.33
N GLU A 279 24.98 38.91 -2.37
CA GLU A 279 25.58 37.80 -1.65
C GLU A 279 25.52 36.51 -2.48
N THR A 280 26.44 35.59 -2.24
CA THR A 280 26.45 34.28 -2.91
C THR A 280 26.71 33.18 -1.92
N VAL A 281 25.89 32.15 -2.00
CA VAL A 281 26.02 30.93 -1.20
C VAL A 281 26.26 29.75 -2.13
N ILE A 282 27.32 28.99 -1.85
CA ILE A 282 27.68 27.77 -2.58
C ILE A 282 27.46 26.58 -1.66
N LEU A 283 26.70 25.60 -2.13
CA LEU A 283 26.38 24.41 -1.38
C LEU A 283 27.15 23.22 -1.93
N SER A 284 27.69 22.42 -1.01
CA SER A 284 28.13 21.07 -1.30
C SER A 284 27.23 20.07 -0.61
N TYR A 285 27.10 18.90 -1.23
CA TYR A 285 26.33 17.79 -0.69
C TYR A 285 27.28 16.62 -0.53
N ASP A 286 27.11 15.85 0.54
CA ASP A 286 27.66 14.50 0.59
C ASP A 286 26.68 13.54 -0.10
N GLY A 287 27.23 12.51 -0.75
CA GLY A 287 26.45 11.49 -1.45
C GLY A 287 25.28 11.01 -0.59
N THR A 288 24.11 10.95 -1.22
CA THR A 288 22.78 10.53 -0.73
C THR A 288 22.74 9.97 0.70
N VAL A 289 22.09 10.69 1.60
CA VAL A 289 21.52 10.08 2.81
C VAL A 289 20.12 9.60 2.44
N ASN A 290 19.95 8.28 2.45
CA ASN A 290 18.62 7.68 2.53
C ASN A 290 17.94 8.18 3.82
N PRO A 291 16.64 8.46 3.81
CA PRO A 291 15.97 9.00 4.98
C PRO A 291 16.06 8.01 6.15
N SER A 292 16.32 8.54 7.35
CA SER A 292 16.42 7.81 8.62
C SER A 292 17.73 7.03 8.79
N PRO A 293 18.27 6.85 10.03
CA PRO A 293 18.95 5.60 10.21
C PRO A 293 17.80 4.61 10.13
N ASP A 294 18.01 3.55 9.41
CA ASP A 294 17.69 2.36 10.17
C ASP A 294 18.60 2.35 11.36
N PRO A 295 18.08 2.09 12.58
CA PRO A 295 18.93 1.83 13.74
C PRO A 295 20.06 0.96 13.22
N THR A 296 21.28 1.52 13.23
CA THR A 296 22.49 1.01 12.56
C THR A 296 22.23 -0.37 11.97
N PRO A 297 22.05 -0.58 10.64
CA PRO A 297 21.46 -1.79 10.07
C PRO A 297 21.79 -2.96 10.95
N ASN A 298 20.83 -3.37 11.80
CA ASN A 298 20.93 -4.67 12.38
C ASN A 298 20.92 -5.52 11.12
N ASN A 299 22.07 -6.06 10.79
CA ASN A 299 22.29 -6.98 9.70
C ASN A 299 22.24 -8.35 10.36
N PRO A 300 21.06 -8.78 10.87
CA PRO A 300 20.98 -10.05 11.54
C PRO A 300 21.47 -11.10 10.57
N THR A 301 22.41 -11.89 11.04
CA THR A 301 22.90 -13.07 10.32
C THR A 301 22.21 -14.34 10.82
N THR A 302 21.46 -14.24 11.91
CA THR A 302 20.75 -15.33 12.57
C THR A 302 19.29 -14.97 12.87
N GLU A 303 18.47 -15.98 13.14
CA GLU A 303 17.06 -15.79 13.54
C GLU A 303 16.92 -14.97 14.83
N ASP A 304 17.75 -15.25 15.84
CA ASP A 304 17.66 -14.55 17.13
C ASP A 304 18.08 -13.08 17.00
N GLU A 305 19.08 -12.79 16.17
CA GLU A 305 19.45 -11.40 15.84
C GLU A 305 18.32 -10.69 15.08
N LEU A 306 17.60 -11.38 14.19
CA LEU A 306 16.46 -10.78 13.47
C LEU A 306 15.29 -10.50 14.41
N GLY A 307 14.97 -11.45 15.29
CA GLY A 307 13.96 -11.23 16.33
C GLY A 307 14.34 -10.04 17.22
N GLY A 308 15.58 -9.98 17.69
CA GLY A 308 16.08 -8.86 18.47
C GLY A 308 16.09 -7.54 17.69
N ALA A 309 16.33 -7.56 16.37
CA ALA A 309 16.27 -6.38 15.52
C ALA A 309 14.84 -5.83 15.41
N ILE A 310 13.83 -6.70 15.30
CA ILE A 310 12.43 -6.32 15.29
C ILE A 310 12.00 -5.78 16.65
N ASP A 311 12.32 -6.50 17.74
CA ASP A 311 11.92 -6.13 19.11
C ASP A 311 12.49 -4.75 19.53
N ASN A 312 13.72 -4.45 19.10
CA ASN A 312 14.41 -3.21 19.42
C ASN A 312 14.23 -2.11 18.37
N ALA A 313 13.54 -2.39 17.27
CA ALA A 313 13.28 -1.40 16.23
C ALA A 313 12.46 -0.23 16.82
N PRO A 314 12.78 1.03 16.46
CA PRO A 314 11.83 2.12 16.60
C PRO A 314 10.48 1.74 15.99
N GLU A 315 9.40 2.26 16.57
CA GLU A 315 8.01 1.93 16.18
C GLU A 315 7.75 2.07 14.68
N GLY A 316 8.35 3.07 14.03
CA GLY A 316 8.07 3.43 12.65
C GLY A 316 6.64 3.93 12.46
N THR A 317 6.27 4.19 11.21
CA THR A 317 4.88 4.43 10.78
C THR A 317 4.61 3.65 9.49
N GLU A 318 3.35 3.55 9.06
CA GLU A 318 3.03 2.87 7.79
C GLU A 318 3.69 3.54 6.58
N ASP A 319 3.78 4.87 6.59
CA ASP A 319 4.34 5.68 5.49
C ASP A 319 5.88 5.78 5.59
N SER A 320 6.45 5.69 6.79
CA SER A 320 7.88 5.68 7.08
C SER A 320 8.26 4.53 8.03
N PRO A 321 8.24 3.27 7.55
CA PRO A 321 8.58 2.12 8.37
C PRO A 321 10.07 2.11 8.72
N THR A 322 10.42 1.57 9.90
CA THR A 322 11.82 1.30 10.26
C THR A 322 12.33 0.16 9.37
N GLU A 323 13.33 0.38 8.54
CA GLU A 323 13.93 -0.69 7.72
C GLU A 323 14.91 -1.58 8.52
N ILE A 324 15.01 -2.84 8.09
CA ILE A 324 15.92 -3.85 8.61
C ILE A 324 16.47 -4.60 7.40
N PHE A 325 17.80 -4.64 7.29
CA PHE A 325 18.49 -5.26 6.17
C PHE A 325 18.72 -6.74 6.41
N ILE A 326 18.26 -7.56 5.49
CA ILE A 326 18.55 -9.00 5.48
C ILE A 326 19.80 -9.22 4.63
N PRO A 327 20.85 -9.88 5.15
CA PRO A 327 22.09 -10.09 4.42
C PRO A 327 21.88 -10.98 3.21
N SER A 328 22.73 -10.85 2.19
CA SER A 328 22.64 -11.63 0.95
C SER A 328 22.72 -13.15 1.15
N GLY A 329 23.33 -13.60 2.25
CA GLY A 329 23.35 -15.02 2.65
C GLY A 329 22.01 -15.56 3.15
N GLY A 330 21.05 -14.67 3.42
CA GLY A 330 19.75 -14.98 3.99
C GLY A 330 19.80 -15.39 5.46
N ILE A 331 18.63 -15.60 6.05
CA ILE A 331 18.41 -16.01 7.42
C ILE A 331 17.42 -17.17 7.42
N THR A 332 17.72 -18.24 8.14
CA THR A 332 16.79 -19.37 8.30
C THR A 332 15.95 -19.20 9.56
N LEU A 333 14.63 -19.33 9.43
CA LEU A 333 13.66 -19.19 10.51
C LEU A 333 13.15 -20.56 10.97
N HIS A 334 13.53 -20.94 12.19
CA HIS A 334 13.15 -22.16 12.91
C HIS A 334 11.90 -21.98 13.79
N LYS A 335 11.44 -20.74 14.01
CA LYS A 335 10.18 -20.41 14.70
C LYS A 335 9.47 -19.21 14.04
N PRO A 336 8.17 -18.99 14.32
CA PRO A 336 7.48 -17.78 13.87
C PRO A 336 8.08 -16.53 14.51
N LEU A 337 8.23 -15.47 13.71
CA LEU A 337 8.50 -14.12 14.20
C LEU A 337 7.24 -13.26 14.13
N ASP A 338 7.00 -12.51 15.20
CA ASP A 338 5.94 -11.52 15.27
C ASP A 338 6.47 -10.17 14.81
N VAL A 339 5.67 -9.47 14.03
CA VAL A 339 5.91 -8.08 13.65
C VAL A 339 4.85 -7.24 14.34
N ASP A 340 5.27 -6.56 15.40
CA ASP A 340 4.46 -5.69 16.26
C ASP A 340 4.97 -4.23 16.24
N LYS A 341 5.50 -3.84 15.08
CA LYS A 341 6.07 -2.54 14.73
C LYS A 341 5.77 -2.23 13.25
N HIS A 342 5.89 -0.98 12.84
CA HIS A 342 5.88 -0.60 11.43
C HIS A 342 7.29 -0.71 10.85
N ILE A 343 7.59 -1.81 10.17
CA ILE A 343 8.94 -2.11 9.68
C ILE A 343 8.99 -2.46 8.19
N ARG A 344 10.16 -2.31 7.59
CA ARG A 344 10.47 -2.74 6.22
C ARG A 344 11.61 -3.77 6.25
N LEU A 345 11.39 -4.96 5.72
CA LEU A 345 12.47 -5.93 5.53
C LEU A 345 13.01 -5.85 4.11
N LYS A 346 14.34 -5.70 3.97
CA LYS A 346 14.97 -5.41 2.67
C LYS A 346 16.16 -6.31 2.33
N GLY A 347 16.26 -6.75 1.08
CA GLY A 347 17.48 -7.33 0.49
C GLY A 347 17.53 -8.86 0.39
N GLY A 348 18.05 -9.55 1.40
CA GLY A 348 18.41 -10.96 1.31
C GLY A 348 17.24 -11.95 1.19
N SER A 349 17.32 -13.06 1.91
CA SER A 349 16.27 -14.09 1.89
C SER A 349 15.91 -14.51 3.30
N LEU A 350 14.62 -14.70 3.57
CA LEU A 350 14.16 -15.45 4.73
C LEU A 350 13.79 -16.86 4.27
N LEU A 351 14.44 -17.86 4.84
CA LEU A 351 14.24 -19.27 4.50
C LEU A 351 13.53 -19.97 5.66
N ARG A 352 12.57 -20.83 5.36
CA ARG A 352 11.96 -21.68 6.37
C ARG A 352 12.91 -22.81 6.80
N GLY A 353 13.14 -22.92 8.11
CA GLY A 353 13.79 -24.06 8.74
C GLY A 353 12.92 -25.33 8.69
N ASN A 354 13.55 -26.50 8.62
CA ASN A 354 12.87 -27.80 8.48
C ASN A 354 11.99 -28.18 9.68
N ASP A 355 12.23 -27.56 10.82
CA ASP A 355 11.60 -27.74 12.12
C ASP A 355 10.53 -26.68 12.44
N ASN A 356 10.31 -25.69 11.55
CA ASN A 356 9.23 -24.71 11.69
C ASN A 356 8.01 -25.11 10.86
N PRO A 357 6.96 -25.73 11.44
CA PRO A 357 5.72 -26.02 10.73
C PRO A 357 4.74 -24.84 10.71
N TYR A 358 4.98 -23.73 11.41
CA TYR A 358 4.01 -22.64 11.60
C TYR A 358 4.28 -21.45 10.69
N ALA A 359 3.73 -20.27 10.95
CA ALA A 359 4.08 -19.07 10.17
C ALA A 359 5.58 -18.75 10.22
N MET A 360 6.12 -18.16 9.15
CA MET A 360 7.44 -17.51 9.20
C MET A 360 7.32 -16.13 9.85
N LEU A 361 6.34 -15.34 9.36
CA LEU A 361 6.08 -13.99 9.85
C LEU A 361 4.60 -13.82 10.19
N ARG A 362 4.30 -13.16 11.30
CA ARG A 362 2.94 -12.77 11.72
C ARG A 362 2.88 -11.27 11.93
N ILE A 363 2.17 -10.57 11.05
CA ILE A 363 1.99 -9.12 11.14
C ILE A 363 0.81 -8.86 12.08
N ARG A 364 1.07 -8.29 13.25
CA ARG A 364 0.06 -8.07 14.30
C ARG A 364 -0.87 -6.91 13.93
N SER A 365 -2.11 -6.96 14.45
CA SER A 365 -3.12 -5.93 14.23
C SER A 365 -2.61 -4.57 14.72
N GLY A 366 -2.81 -3.52 13.93
CA GLY A 366 -2.33 -2.17 14.23
C GLY A 366 -0.93 -1.84 13.69
N TYR A 367 -0.21 -2.83 13.15
CA TYR A 367 1.15 -2.67 12.64
C TYR A 367 1.29 -3.04 11.16
N SER A 368 2.41 -2.67 10.54
CA SER A 368 2.66 -2.91 9.12
C SER A 368 4.04 -3.51 8.84
N LEU A 369 4.08 -4.40 7.85
CA LEU A 369 5.30 -4.92 7.26
C LEU A 369 5.37 -4.54 5.79
N GLU A 370 6.41 -3.82 5.39
CA GLU A 370 6.77 -3.66 3.98
C GLU A 370 7.90 -4.63 3.61
N LEU A 371 7.75 -5.33 2.49
CA LEU A 371 8.81 -6.15 1.90
C LEU A 371 9.36 -5.43 0.68
N ASP A 372 10.68 -5.30 0.60
CA ASP A 372 11.38 -4.58 -0.47
C ASP A 372 12.58 -5.39 -0.97
N ASP A 373 12.60 -5.78 -2.25
CA ASP A 373 13.68 -6.57 -2.85
C ASP A 373 14.14 -7.76 -1.97
N ILE A 374 13.22 -8.57 -1.46
CA ILE A 374 13.49 -9.68 -0.53
C ILE A 374 12.83 -10.98 -1.00
N ILE A 375 13.47 -12.12 -0.74
CA ILE A 375 12.89 -13.44 -1.01
C ILE A 375 12.38 -14.07 0.28
N ILE A 376 11.09 -14.43 0.32
CA ILE A 376 10.52 -15.32 1.33
C ILE A 376 10.41 -16.72 0.73
N ASP A 377 11.27 -17.64 1.17
CA ASP A 377 11.31 -19.01 0.67
C ASP A 377 10.80 -20.00 1.72
N GLY A 378 9.61 -20.57 1.47
CA GLY A 378 9.01 -21.61 2.29
C GLY A 378 9.76 -22.95 2.25
N ASN A 379 10.83 -23.06 1.46
CA ASN A 379 11.76 -24.19 1.38
C ASN A 379 11.07 -25.55 1.11
N ARG A 380 9.84 -25.53 0.58
CA ARG A 380 8.97 -26.70 0.33
C ARG A 380 8.72 -27.57 1.57
N VAL A 381 9.01 -27.05 2.76
CA VAL A 381 8.72 -27.72 4.03
C VAL A 381 7.21 -27.67 4.25
N SER A 382 6.64 -28.78 4.71
CA SER A 382 5.19 -28.86 4.95
C SER A 382 4.78 -28.00 6.13
N GLN A 383 3.77 -27.17 5.94
CA GLN A 383 3.30 -26.18 6.91
C GLN A 383 1.93 -26.58 7.45
N LYS A 384 1.67 -26.16 8.69
CA LYS A 384 0.38 -26.24 9.40
C LYS A 384 -0.39 -24.91 9.33
N ASP A 385 0.30 -23.81 9.07
CA ASP A 385 -0.28 -22.47 8.90
C ASP A 385 0.16 -21.85 7.56
N GLY A 386 -0.37 -20.68 7.21
CA GLY A 386 0.18 -19.87 6.11
C GLY A 386 1.61 -19.39 6.41
N SER A 387 2.41 -19.12 5.38
CA SER A 387 3.80 -18.67 5.60
C SER A 387 3.89 -17.24 6.13
N LEU A 388 3.04 -16.35 5.64
CA LEU A 388 2.83 -15.02 6.19
C LEU A 388 1.37 -14.93 6.67
N ILE A 389 1.16 -14.60 7.94
CA ILE A 389 -0.18 -14.34 8.49
C ILE A 389 -0.34 -12.84 8.73
N VAL A 390 -1.36 -12.26 8.12
CA VAL A 390 -1.58 -10.81 8.11
C VAL A 390 -2.81 -10.48 8.96
N TYR A 391 -2.58 -10.00 10.18
CA TYR A 391 -3.60 -9.37 11.03
C TYR A 391 -3.57 -7.84 10.92
N GLY A 392 -2.39 -7.26 10.66
CA GLY A 392 -2.17 -5.85 10.36
C GLY A 392 -2.11 -5.60 8.84
N LYS A 393 -1.07 -4.90 8.37
CA LYS A 393 -0.89 -4.59 6.94
C LYS A 393 0.40 -5.16 6.38
N LEU A 394 0.33 -5.77 5.20
CA LEU A 394 1.49 -6.27 4.46
C LEU A 394 1.55 -5.54 3.11
N LYS A 395 2.70 -4.99 2.75
CA LYS A 395 2.93 -4.38 1.44
C LYS A 395 4.10 -5.05 0.72
N LEU A 396 3.88 -5.44 -0.53
CA LEU A 396 4.90 -6.06 -1.39
C LEU A 396 5.29 -5.06 -2.49
N LYS A 397 6.58 -4.73 -2.53
CA LYS A 397 7.18 -3.90 -3.59
C LYS A 397 7.79 -4.74 -4.70
N ASP A 398 8.27 -4.07 -5.74
CA ASP A 398 9.09 -4.67 -6.79
C ASP A 398 10.31 -5.40 -6.22
N GLY A 399 10.76 -6.44 -6.91
CA GLY A 399 11.87 -7.31 -6.48
C GLY A 399 11.49 -8.36 -5.44
N VAL A 400 10.38 -8.19 -4.69
CA VAL A 400 9.93 -9.18 -3.70
C VAL A 400 9.55 -10.50 -4.36
N THR A 401 10.00 -11.63 -3.80
CA THR A 401 9.57 -12.97 -4.24
C THR A 401 9.11 -13.82 -3.07
N ILE A 402 7.87 -14.31 -3.08
CA ILE A 402 7.35 -15.28 -2.11
C ILE A 402 7.17 -16.62 -2.82
N LYS A 403 7.95 -17.64 -2.41
CA LYS A 403 7.99 -18.91 -3.14
C LYS A 403 8.12 -20.14 -2.27
N ASN A 404 7.82 -21.29 -2.88
CA ASN A 404 8.02 -22.63 -2.31
C ASN A 404 7.34 -22.85 -0.95
N CYS A 405 6.31 -22.08 -0.60
CA CYS A 405 5.46 -22.36 0.56
C CYS A 405 4.61 -23.59 0.26
N LYS A 406 4.45 -24.49 1.24
CA LYS A 406 3.76 -25.76 1.02
C LYS A 406 2.86 -26.12 2.19
N ARG A 407 1.54 -26.06 1.99
CA ARG A 407 0.53 -26.61 2.89
C ARG A 407 -0.39 -27.54 2.10
N ILE A 408 -0.40 -28.83 2.43
CA ILE A 408 -1.11 -29.87 1.66
C ILE A 408 -2.36 -30.42 2.34
N GLU A 409 -2.73 -29.85 3.50
CA GLU A 409 -3.97 -30.22 4.18
C GLU A 409 -5.16 -29.82 3.31
N ALA A 410 -5.91 -30.81 2.83
CA ALA A 410 -7.09 -30.61 2.00
C ALA A 410 -8.11 -29.72 2.73
N ASP A 411 -8.84 -28.92 1.96
CA ASP A 411 -9.94 -28.08 2.43
C ASP A 411 -9.54 -27.05 3.52
N THR A 412 -8.26 -26.65 3.59
CA THR A 412 -7.77 -25.66 4.56
C THR A 412 -7.28 -24.34 3.92
N PRO A 413 -7.39 -23.20 4.63
CA PRO A 413 -6.73 -21.95 4.25
C PRO A 413 -5.22 -22.14 4.09
N SER A 414 -4.70 -22.04 2.86
CA SER A 414 -3.35 -22.52 2.54
C SER A 414 -2.49 -21.55 1.75
N GLY A 415 -2.78 -20.26 1.83
CA GLY A 415 -1.98 -19.25 1.16
C GLY A 415 -0.55 -19.18 1.68
N ALA A 416 0.39 -18.95 0.76
CA ALA A 416 1.69 -18.41 1.13
C ALA A 416 1.51 -17.13 1.94
N VAL A 417 0.52 -16.31 1.56
CA VAL A 417 0.00 -15.18 2.34
C VAL A 417 -1.44 -15.48 2.77
N CYS A 418 -1.70 -15.46 4.07
CA CYS A 418 -3.04 -15.60 4.67
C CYS A 418 -3.46 -14.27 5.29
N ILE A 419 -4.42 -13.59 4.67
CA ILE A 419 -4.96 -12.31 5.13
C ILE A 419 -6.18 -12.62 5.99
N THR A 420 -6.08 -12.29 7.28
CA THR A 420 -7.16 -12.54 8.24
C THR A 420 -8.17 -11.40 8.22
N LYS A 421 -9.33 -11.61 8.85
CA LYS A 421 -10.33 -10.55 9.01
C LYS A 421 -9.74 -9.33 9.73
N GLY A 422 -9.75 -8.18 9.05
CA GLY A 422 -9.15 -6.94 9.52
C GLY A 422 -7.71 -6.69 9.05
N GLY A 423 -7.07 -7.70 8.45
CA GLY A 423 -5.78 -7.57 7.81
C GLY A 423 -5.89 -7.03 6.38
N GLU A 424 -4.77 -6.50 5.88
CA GLU A 424 -4.68 -5.92 4.54
C GLU A 424 -3.38 -6.35 3.83
N LEU A 425 -3.49 -6.76 2.58
CA LEU A 425 -2.36 -6.96 1.67
C LEU A 425 -2.45 -5.94 0.52
N THR A 426 -1.39 -5.19 0.31
CA THR A 426 -1.18 -4.39 -0.91
C THR A 426 -0.01 -4.97 -1.71
N MET A 427 -0.25 -5.29 -2.97
CA MET A 427 0.75 -5.78 -3.92
C MET A 427 0.90 -4.73 -5.03
N ASP A 428 1.93 -3.90 -4.89
CA ASP A 428 2.31 -2.87 -5.87
C ASP A 428 3.45 -3.34 -6.78
N GLY A 429 3.80 -4.63 -6.69
CA GLY A 429 4.92 -5.24 -7.36
C GLY A 429 5.19 -6.65 -6.85
N GLY A 430 6.36 -7.19 -7.22
CA GLY A 430 6.84 -8.48 -6.72
C GLY A 430 6.15 -9.71 -7.34
N THR A 431 6.53 -10.90 -6.86
CA THR A 431 6.09 -12.17 -7.43
C THR A 431 5.75 -13.20 -6.34
N ILE A 432 4.56 -13.80 -6.41
CA ILE A 432 4.17 -14.94 -5.57
C ILE A 432 4.09 -16.19 -6.44
N THR A 433 5.04 -17.12 -6.28
CA THR A 433 5.23 -18.22 -7.23
C THR A 433 5.64 -19.57 -6.65
N GLY A 434 5.24 -20.66 -7.32
CA GLY A 434 5.71 -22.00 -6.97
C GLY A 434 5.22 -22.49 -5.60
N ASN A 435 4.14 -21.90 -5.08
CA ASN A 435 3.54 -22.29 -3.81
C ASN A 435 2.50 -23.41 -4.01
N ILE A 436 2.33 -24.25 -3.00
CA ILE A 436 1.41 -25.39 -3.00
C ILE A 436 0.46 -25.23 -1.81
N GLY A 437 -0.84 -25.22 -2.07
CA GLY A 437 -1.88 -25.01 -1.07
C GLY A 437 -3.17 -25.77 -1.39
N ALA A 438 -4.07 -25.94 -0.42
CA ALA A 438 -5.46 -26.28 -0.72
C ALA A 438 -6.23 -25.06 -1.23
N TYR A 439 -6.64 -24.13 -0.36
CA TYR A 439 -7.37 -22.93 -0.77
C TYR A 439 -6.48 -21.71 -0.86
N GLY A 440 -6.44 -21.11 -2.04
CA GLY A 440 -5.69 -19.89 -2.31
C GLY A 440 -4.19 -20.11 -2.17
N SER A 441 -3.60 -21.03 -2.94
CA SER A 441 -2.21 -21.48 -2.74
C SER A 441 -1.16 -20.35 -2.71
N ALA A 442 -1.45 -19.22 -3.36
CA ALA A 442 -0.66 -18.00 -3.24
C ALA A 442 -1.23 -17.10 -2.14
N VAL A 443 -2.51 -16.71 -2.27
CA VAL A 443 -3.18 -15.79 -1.35
C VAL A 443 -4.53 -16.37 -0.93
N TYR A 444 -4.71 -16.52 0.38
CA TYR A 444 -6.01 -16.77 0.99
C TYR A 444 -6.47 -15.49 1.70
N ASN A 445 -7.59 -14.93 1.28
CA ASN A 445 -8.05 -13.61 1.73
C ASN A 445 -9.39 -13.68 2.48
N GLU A 446 -9.40 -13.24 3.73
CA GLU A 446 -10.60 -12.92 4.53
C GLU A 446 -10.63 -11.44 4.97
N GLY A 447 -9.62 -10.66 4.57
CA GLY A 447 -9.48 -9.23 4.84
C GLY A 447 -9.59 -8.41 3.56
N ILE A 448 -8.64 -7.51 3.34
CA ILE A 448 -8.53 -6.70 2.13
C ILE A 448 -7.28 -7.12 1.35
N PHE A 449 -7.46 -7.41 0.07
CA PHE A 449 -6.35 -7.62 -0.86
C PHE A 449 -6.47 -6.60 -2.00
N THR A 450 -5.45 -5.78 -2.17
CA THR A 450 -5.31 -4.82 -3.27
C THR A 450 -4.10 -5.22 -4.13
N MET A 451 -4.32 -5.41 -5.43
CA MET A 451 -3.27 -5.70 -6.41
C MET A 451 -3.27 -4.60 -7.48
N THR A 452 -2.22 -3.77 -7.48
CA THR A 452 -2.03 -2.68 -8.43
C THR A 452 -0.95 -3.01 -9.46
N ASP A 453 0.02 -3.87 -9.11
CA ASP A 453 0.99 -4.47 -10.02
C ASP A 453 1.48 -5.84 -9.49
N GLY A 454 2.51 -6.40 -10.10
CA GLY A 454 3.16 -7.66 -9.72
C GLY A 454 2.53 -8.90 -10.35
N GLU A 455 3.06 -10.08 -9.99
CA GLU A 455 2.69 -11.35 -10.60
C GLU A 455 2.37 -12.46 -9.58
N ILE A 456 1.24 -13.16 -9.77
CA ILE A 456 0.92 -14.41 -9.08
C ILE A 456 0.90 -15.53 -10.10
N SER A 457 1.93 -16.38 -10.10
CA SER A 457 2.06 -17.41 -11.13
C SER A 457 2.68 -18.72 -10.71
N SER A 458 2.40 -19.79 -11.46
CA SER A 458 2.96 -21.13 -11.23
C SER A 458 2.69 -21.71 -9.83
N ASN A 459 1.63 -21.25 -9.16
CA ASN A 459 1.18 -21.83 -7.89
C ASN A 459 0.26 -23.03 -8.18
N THR A 460 0.19 -23.99 -7.26
CA THR A 460 -0.65 -25.19 -7.39
C THR A 460 -1.60 -25.28 -6.21
N GLY A 461 -2.88 -25.06 -6.47
CA GLY A 461 -3.97 -25.08 -5.49
C GLY A 461 -4.83 -26.34 -5.56
N GLN A 462 -5.58 -26.65 -4.49
CA GLN A 462 -6.82 -27.40 -4.64
C GLN A 462 -7.87 -26.51 -5.29
N ILE A 463 -8.09 -25.29 -4.78
CA ILE A 463 -8.98 -24.26 -5.35
C ILE A 463 -8.28 -22.91 -5.31
N GLY A 464 -8.09 -22.31 -6.48
CA GLY A 464 -7.59 -20.95 -6.68
C GLY A 464 -6.11 -20.79 -6.31
N ALA A 465 -5.37 -20.05 -7.14
CA ALA A 465 -4.15 -19.42 -6.66
C ALA A 465 -4.47 -18.30 -5.67
N VAL A 466 -5.55 -17.56 -5.94
CA VAL A 466 -6.14 -16.59 -5.02
C VAL A 466 -7.54 -17.08 -4.63
N ALA A 467 -7.79 -17.21 -3.33
CA ALA A 467 -9.12 -17.52 -2.80
C ALA A 467 -9.60 -16.36 -1.93
N ASN A 468 -10.64 -15.66 -2.41
CA ASN A 468 -11.32 -14.60 -1.67
C ASN A 468 -12.53 -15.19 -0.94
N ASN A 469 -12.48 -15.23 0.39
CA ASN A 469 -13.40 -15.97 1.24
C ASN A 469 -13.78 -15.18 2.51
N GLY A 470 -14.71 -15.70 3.32
CA GLY A 470 -14.99 -15.15 4.66
C GLY A 470 -15.49 -13.69 4.69
N GLY A 471 -16.02 -13.17 3.57
CA GLY A 471 -16.38 -11.76 3.42
C GLY A 471 -15.21 -10.85 3.00
N GLY A 472 -14.13 -11.44 2.51
CA GLY A 472 -12.95 -10.74 2.01
C GLY A 472 -13.24 -9.83 0.81
N GLN A 473 -12.38 -8.83 0.66
CA GLN A 473 -12.41 -7.85 -0.42
C GLN A 473 -11.18 -8.03 -1.27
N PHE A 474 -11.35 -8.27 -2.57
CA PHE A 474 -10.25 -8.30 -3.53
C PHE A 474 -10.42 -7.22 -4.60
N ILE A 475 -9.47 -6.30 -4.68
CA ILE A 475 -9.44 -5.18 -5.62
C ILE A 475 -8.22 -5.34 -6.52
N MET A 476 -8.45 -5.48 -7.82
CA MET A 476 -7.40 -5.61 -8.83
C MET A 476 -7.49 -4.47 -9.85
N THR A 477 -6.46 -3.64 -9.90
CA THR A 477 -6.36 -2.50 -10.83
C THR A 477 -5.19 -2.64 -11.81
N GLY A 478 -4.27 -3.55 -11.53
CA GLY A 478 -3.18 -3.93 -12.43
C GLY A 478 -2.61 -5.30 -12.04
N GLY A 479 -1.37 -5.58 -12.49
CA GLY A 479 -0.69 -6.85 -12.27
C GLY A 479 -1.26 -8.05 -13.05
N LYS A 480 -0.72 -9.24 -12.80
CA LYS A 480 -1.02 -10.46 -13.55
C LYS A 480 -1.18 -11.71 -12.66
N ILE A 481 -2.24 -12.48 -12.89
CA ILE A 481 -2.46 -13.81 -12.29
C ILE A 481 -2.47 -14.86 -13.39
N SER A 482 -1.42 -15.68 -13.48
CA SER A 482 -1.25 -16.57 -14.64
C SER A 482 -0.55 -17.89 -14.40
N SER A 483 -0.78 -18.87 -15.29
CA SER A 483 -0.08 -20.15 -15.27
C SER A 483 -0.18 -20.92 -13.95
N ASN A 484 -1.23 -20.66 -13.16
CA ASN A 484 -1.51 -21.40 -11.95
C ASN A 484 -2.25 -22.71 -12.26
N LYS A 485 -1.96 -23.73 -11.46
CA LYS A 485 -2.44 -25.10 -11.60
C LYS A 485 -3.40 -25.45 -10.49
N VAL A 486 -4.23 -26.46 -10.74
CA VAL A 486 -5.29 -26.82 -9.81
C VAL A 486 -5.56 -28.33 -9.81
N THR A 487 -5.86 -28.89 -8.65
CA THR A 487 -6.33 -30.28 -8.57
C THR A 487 -7.85 -30.39 -8.62
N ASP A 488 -8.58 -29.37 -8.18
CA ASP A 488 -10.05 -29.34 -8.11
C ASP A 488 -10.65 -27.95 -8.43
N GLY A 489 -11.16 -27.76 -9.65
CA GLY A 489 -11.85 -26.52 -10.02
C GLY A 489 -10.91 -25.41 -10.52
N CYS A 490 -11.02 -24.19 -9.99
CA CYS A 490 -10.43 -22.98 -10.60
C CYS A 490 -8.94 -22.80 -10.31
N GLY A 491 -8.08 -22.70 -11.31
CA GLY A 491 -6.65 -22.39 -11.12
C GLY A 491 -6.34 -20.91 -10.87
N GLY A 492 -7.14 -19.99 -11.39
CA GLY A 492 -6.92 -18.55 -11.21
C GLY A 492 -7.45 -18.04 -9.87
N VAL A 493 -8.58 -17.34 -9.92
CA VAL A 493 -9.19 -16.69 -8.74
C VAL A 493 -10.51 -17.36 -8.39
N PHE A 494 -10.69 -17.71 -7.12
CA PHE A 494 -11.97 -18.14 -6.57
C PHE A 494 -12.55 -17.04 -5.68
N VAL A 495 -13.82 -16.70 -5.87
CA VAL A 495 -14.56 -15.72 -5.07
C VAL A 495 -15.77 -16.39 -4.43
N SER A 496 -15.73 -16.55 -3.11
CA SER A 496 -16.78 -17.18 -2.33
C SER A 496 -18.03 -16.29 -2.23
N GLU A 497 -19.11 -16.86 -1.69
CA GLU A 497 -20.34 -16.14 -1.40
C GLU A 497 -20.06 -14.96 -0.44
N HIS A 498 -20.86 -13.90 -0.57
CA HIS A 498 -20.79 -12.70 0.26
C HIS A 498 -19.44 -11.96 0.26
N CYS A 499 -18.52 -12.30 -0.63
CA CYS A 499 -17.25 -11.59 -0.80
C CYS A 499 -17.36 -10.45 -1.82
N PHE A 500 -16.49 -9.45 -1.69
CA PHE A 500 -16.39 -8.35 -2.65
C PHE A 500 -15.23 -8.60 -3.62
N PHE A 501 -15.48 -8.44 -4.91
CA PHE A 501 -14.45 -8.50 -5.95
C PHE A 501 -14.64 -7.34 -6.92
N CYS A 502 -13.56 -6.58 -7.16
CA CYS A 502 -13.50 -5.50 -8.13
C CYS A 502 -12.27 -5.66 -9.02
N MET A 503 -12.47 -5.66 -10.34
CA MET A 503 -11.38 -5.69 -11.33
C MET A 503 -11.60 -4.63 -12.41
N THR A 504 -10.77 -3.57 -12.41
CA THR A 504 -10.85 -2.48 -13.40
C THR A 504 -9.63 -2.38 -14.31
N GLY A 505 -8.58 -3.15 -14.00
CA GLY A 505 -7.38 -3.33 -14.79
C GLY A 505 -6.69 -4.65 -14.45
N GLY A 506 -5.50 -4.88 -15.00
CA GLY A 506 -4.74 -6.13 -14.82
C GLY A 506 -5.20 -7.30 -15.68
N GLU A 507 -4.51 -8.42 -15.57
CA GLU A 507 -4.72 -9.63 -16.39
C GLU A 507 -4.86 -10.91 -15.54
N ILE A 508 -5.89 -11.72 -15.81
CA ILE A 508 -6.01 -13.10 -15.33
C ILE A 508 -6.03 -14.02 -16.54
N SER A 509 -4.99 -14.83 -16.75
CA SER A 509 -4.80 -15.56 -18.01
C SER A 509 -4.08 -16.89 -17.85
N GLY A 510 -4.41 -17.88 -18.69
CA GLY A 510 -3.61 -19.10 -18.80
C GLY A 510 -3.53 -19.94 -17.53
N ASN A 511 -4.54 -19.84 -16.66
CA ASN A 511 -4.70 -20.67 -15.47
C ASN A 511 -5.46 -21.97 -15.82
N GLU A 512 -5.18 -23.06 -15.11
CA GLU A 512 -5.81 -24.36 -15.34
C GLU A 512 -7.31 -24.37 -14.98
N ASP A 513 -8.10 -25.12 -15.75
CA ASP A 513 -9.58 -25.19 -15.78
C ASP A 513 -10.32 -23.87 -16.08
N CYS A 514 -10.20 -22.87 -15.21
CA CYS A 514 -10.80 -21.55 -15.43
C CYS A 514 -9.96 -20.42 -14.80
N ALA A 515 -10.16 -19.22 -15.33
CA ALA A 515 -9.44 -18.03 -14.89
C ALA A 515 -10.08 -17.42 -13.62
N LEU A 516 -11.41 -17.45 -13.54
CA LEU A 516 -12.17 -16.91 -12.42
C LEU A 516 -13.39 -17.80 -12.15
N TYR A 517 -13.63 -18.17 -10.91
CA TYR A 517 -14.85 -18.84 -10.49
C TYR A 517 -15.46 -18.10 -9.32
N THR A 518 -16.73 -17.71 -9.45
CA THR A 518 -17.40 -16.86 -8.47
C THR A 518 -18.77 -17.38 -8.04
N TRP A 519 -19.00 -17.24 -6.73
CA TRP A 519 -20.30 -17.38 -6.07
C TRP A 519 -20.84 -16.03 -5.60
N ALA A 520 -20.26 -14.93 -6.06
CA ALA A 520 -20.70 -13.56 -5.77
C ALA A 520 -20.84 -12.75 -7.06
N ASN A 521 -21.37 -11.53 -6.94
CA ASN A 521 -21.34 -10.58 -8.04
C ASN A 521 -19.91 -10.07 -8.26
N LEU A 522 -19.57 -9.79 -9.52
CA LEU A 522 -18.24 -9.28 -9.88
C LEU A 522 -18.37 -7.83 -10.34
N GLN A 523 -17.71 -6.91 -9.64
CA GLN A 523 -17.54 -5.56 -10.15
C GLN A 523 -16.40 -5.55 -11.17
N ILE A 524 -16.70 -5.21 -12.42
CA ILE A 524 -15.74 -5.29 -13.52
C ILE A 524 -15.81 -4.05 -14.40
N GLY A 525 -14.71 -3.72 -15.08
CA GLY A 525 -14.72 -2.60 -16.00
C GLY A 525 -13.36 -2.27 -16.59
N GLY A 526 -13.33 -1.20 -17.38
CA GLY A 526 -12.08 -0.58 -17.81
C GLY A 526 -11.18 -1.52 -18.61
N GLN A 527 -9.90 -1.56 -18.25
CA GLN A 527 -8.85 -2.32 -18.93
C GLN A 527 -8.72 -3.77 -18.43
N ALA A 528 -9.56 -4.20 -17.49
CA ALA A 528 -9.53 -5.55 -16.96
C ALA A 528 -9.57 -6.60 -18.08
N LYS A 529 -8.65 -7.57 -18.02
CA LYS A 529 -8.51 -8.64 -19.01
C LYS A 529 -8.60 -10.00 -18.33
N VAL A 530 -9.57 -10.82 -18.73
CA VAL A 530 -9.68 -12.21 -18.31
C VAL A 530 -9.60 -13.09 -19.56
N ASP A 531 -8.44 -13.72 -19.77
CA ASP A 531 -8.19 -14.64 -20.87
C ASP A 531 -8.30 -16.08 -20.39
N GLY A 532 -9.54 -16.55 -20.42
CA GLY A 532 -9.98 -17.83 -19.88
C GLY A 532 -11.44 -17.74 -19.45
N LEU A 533 -12.02 -18.88 -19.07
CA LEU A 533 -13.42 -18.91 -18.67
C LEU A 533 -13.63 -18.25 -17.29
N THR A 534 -14.67 -17.43 -17.17
CA THR A 534 -15.27 -17.03 -15.90
C THR A 534 -16.50 -17.90 -15.63
N LEU A 535 -16.47 -18.67 -14.55
CA LEU A 535 -17.59 -19.49 -14.09
C LEU A 535 -18.40 -18.76 -13.03
N MET A 536 -19.72 -18.79 -13.14
CA MET A 536 -20.64 -18.08 -12.23
C MET A 536 -21.72 -19.03 -11.70
N ASN A 537 -22.08 -18.90 -10.43
CA ASN A 537 -23.31 -19.54 -9.93
C ASN A 537 -24.56 -18.75 -10.33
N ASP A 538 -25.67 -19.47 -10.50
CA ASP A 538 -26.96 -18.88 -10.84
C ASP A 538 -27.36 -17.79 -9.84
N GLY A 539 -27.88 -16.68 -10.37
CA GLY A 539 -28.25 -15.50 -9.57
C GLY A 539 -27.13 -14.46 -9.42
N ASN A 540 -25.88 -14.80 -9.70
CA ASN A 540 -24.78 -13.84 -9.76
C ASN A 540 -24.70 -13.14 -11.11
N ARG A 541 -24.18 -11.91 -11.11
CA ARG A 541 -24.09 -11.05 -12.29
C ARG A 541 -22.82 -10.22 -12.30
N LEU A 542 -22.45 -9.74 -13.48
CA LEU A 542 -21.41 -8.75 -13.68
C LEU A 542 -21.98 -7.36 -13.40
N LEU A 543 -21.33 -6.61 -12.52
CA LEU A 543 -21.63 -5.21 -12.22
C LEU A 543 -20.62 -4.36 -13.00
N VAL A 544 -21.03 -3.83 -14.15
CA VAL A 544 -20.12 -3.17 -15.09
C VAL A 544 -19.98 -1.70 -14.74
N ASN A 545 -18.76 -1.27 -14.43
CA ASN A 545 -18.34 0.13 -14.34
C ASN A 545 -16.79 0.24 -14.25
N PRO A 546 -16.12 0.97 -15.15
CA PRO A 546 -16.63 1.62 -16.36
C PRO A 546 -16.79 0.62 -17.52
N SER A 547 -17.10 1.12 -18.73
CA SER A 547 -17.21 0.34 -19.98
C SER A 547 -16.12 -0.72 -20.17
N LEU A 548 -16.47 -1.89 -20.70
CA LEU A 548 -15.55 -3.00 -20.95
C LEU A 548 -14.64 -2.72 -22.15
N ARG A 549 -13.33 -2.93 -22.01
CA ARG A 549 -12.37 -2.83 -23.13
C ARG A 549 -12.00 -4.19 -23.73
N ASN A 550 -11.92 -5.21 -22.89
CA ASN A 550 -11.58 -6.58 -23.30
C ASN A 550 -12.80 -7.50 -23.28
N ASN A 551 -12.68 -8.63 -23.97
CA ASN A 551 -13.73 -9.65 -23.97
C ASN A 551 -13.73 -10.39 -22.63
N TRP A 552 -14.92 -10.72 -22.16
CA TRP A 552 -15.18 -11.50 -20.95
C TRP A 552 -15.89 -12.78 -21.34
N GLN A 553 -15.17 -13.89 -21.25
CA GLN A 553 -15.70 -15.21 -21.54
C GLN A 553 -16.40 -15.75 -20.30
N ILE A 554 -17.71 -15.96 -20.35
CA ILE A 554 -18.49 -16.37 -19.19
C ILE A 554 -19.28 -17.66 -19.44
N SER A 555 -19.53 -18.41 -18.38
CA SER A 555 -20.54 -19.47 -18.33
C SER A 555 -21.10 -19.55 -16.91
N TYR A 556 -22.34 -19.99 -16.79
CA TYR A 556 -22.86 -20.41 -15.49
C TYR A 556 -22.57 -21.89 -15.25
N VAL A 557 -22.48 -22.27 -13.97
CA VAL A 557 -22.32 -23.67 -13.55
C VAL A 557 -23.59 -24.47 -13.85
N GLU A 558 -24.74 -23.87 -13.58
CA GLU A 558 -26.05 -24.37 -14.01
C GLU A 558 -26.58 -23.47 -15.12
N THR A 559 -27.46 -23.97 -16.00
CA THR A 559 -27.98 -23.10 -17.06
C THR A 559 -29.07 -22.21 -16.47
N PRO A 560 -28.88 -20.88 -16.40
CA PRO A 560 -29.86 -20.01 -15.78
C PRO A 560 -31.11 -19.92 -16.67
N PRO A 561 -32.29 -19.64 -16.08
CA PRO A 561 -33.51 -19.46 -16.85
C PRO A 561 -33.41 -18.27 -17.81
N VAL A 562 -34.26 -18.29 -18.85
CA VAL A 562 -34.45 -17.15 -19.75
C VAL A 562 -34.90 -15.92 -18.95
N GLY A 563 -34.35 -14.75 -19.29
CA GLY A 563 -34.60 -13.48 -18.61
C GLY A 563 -33.65 -13.20 -17.45
N THR A 564 -32.71 -14.10 -17.16
CA THR A 564 -31.68 -13.88 -16.13
C THR A 564 -30.79 -12.71 -16.51
N ILE A 565 -30.56 -11.79 -15.56
CA ILE A 565 -29.64 -10.67 -15.72
C ILE A 565 -28.22 -11.20 -15.54
N VAL A 566 -27.46 -11.15 -16.62
CA VAL A 566 -26.06 -11.61 -16.67
C VAL A 566 -25.11 -10.46 -16.33
N ALA A 567 -25.42 -9.25 -16.80
CA ALA A 567 -24.68 -8.05 -16.46
C ALA A 567 -25.63 -6.86 -16.31
N VAL A 568 -25.24 -5.87 -15.50
CA VAL A 568 -25.97 -4.63 -15.28
C VAL A 568 -25.01 -3.46 -15.15
N GLY A 569 -25.39 -2.30 -15.68
CA GLY A 569 -24.64 -1.06 -15.46
C GLY A 569 -24.73 -0.64 -13.99
N TYR A 570 -23.58 -0.37 -13.37
CA TYR A 570 -23.49 -0.18 -11.92
C TYR A 570 -22.97 1.22 -11.53
N ASN A 571 -23.39 1.73 -10.37
CA ASN A 571 -23.02 3.07 -9.85
C ASN A 571 -23.18 4.21 -10.89
N GLY A 572 -24.35 4.25 -11.55
CA GLY A 572 -24.68 5.28 -12.52
C GLY A 572 -24.21 5.00 -13.96
N TYR A 573 -23.38 3.97 -14.18
CA TYR A 573 -22.97 3.57 -15.52
C TYR A 573 -24.15 2.99 -16.32
N GLN A 574 -24.24 3.39 -17.60
CA GLN A 574 -25.22 2.88 -18.55
C GLN A 574 -24.53 1.96 -19.56
N LEU A 575 -25.00 0.72 -19.67
CA LEU A 575 -24.50 -0.26 -20.63
C LEU A 575 -24.79 0.19 -22.07
N ALA A 576 -23.82 -0.02 -22.95
CA ALA A 576 -23.96 0.17 -24.38
C ALA A 576 -23.87 -1.16 -25.14
N ASP A 577 -24.24 -1.17 -26.43
CA ASP A 577 -24.06 -2.34 -27.31
C ASP A 577 -22.59 -2.80 -27.38
N SER A 578 -21.65 -1.87 -27.21
CA SER A 578 -20.23 -2.21 -27.11
C SER A 578 -19.92 -3.09 -25.89
N ASP A 579 -20.60 -2.91 -24.76
CA ASP A 579 -20.41 -3.77 -23.58
C ASP A 579 -21.00 -5.17 -23.83
N LEU A 580 -22.18 -5.24 -24.47
CA LEU A 580 -22.80 -6.52 -24.87
C LEU A 580 -21.87 -7.33 -25.77
N GLN A 581 -21.23 -6.70 -26.76
CA GLN A 581 -20.28 -7.37 -27.66
C GLN A 581 -19.05 -7.94 -26.94
N LYS A 582 -18.72 -7.43 -25.76
CA LYS A 582 -17.59 -7.90 -24.96
C LYS A 582 -17.95 -9.06 -24.03
N VAL A 583 -19.23 -9.28 -23.72
CA VAL A 583 -19.66 -10.42 -22.90
C VAL A 583 -19.90 -11.64 -23.80
N ILE A 584 -18.93 -12.55 -23.83
CA ILE A 584 -18.97 -13.78 -24.64
C ILE A 584 -19.53 -14.92 -23.79
N TYR A 585 -20.81 -15.21 -23.95
CA TYR A 585 -21.51 -16.21 -23.15
C TYR A 585 -21.46 -17.61 -23.78
N TYR A 586 -20.72 -18.51 -23.15
CA TYR A 586 -20.60 -19.90 -23.53
C TYR A 586 -21.75 -20.72 -22.97
N ASN A 587 -22.86 -20.75 -23.69
CA ASN A 587 -23.98 -21.64 -23.39
C ASN A 587 -24.66 -22.09 -24.69
N ASN A 588 -25.46 -23.15 -24.63
CA ASN A 588 -26.08 -23.76 -25.81
C ASN A 588 -27.62 -23.59 -25.87
N VAL A 589 -28.20 -22.79 -24.96
CA VAL A 589 -29.65 -22.78 -24.69
C VAL A 589 -30.28 -21.39 -24.83
N SER A 590 -29.50 -20.32 -24.64
CA SER A 590 -29.93 -18.93 -24.62
C SER A 590 -28.88 -18.00 -25.24
N GLN A 591 -29.30 -16.87 -25.76
CA GLN A 591 -28.42 -15.80 -26.24
C GLN A 591 -28.48 -14.61 -25.28
N LEU A 592 -27.59 -13.63 -25.47
CA LEU A 592 -27.59 -12.38 -24.71
C LEU A 592 -28.15 -11.23 -25.54
N LYS A 593 -28.96 -10.38 -24.91
CA LYS A 593 -29.38 -9.10 -25.47
C LYS A 593 -29.32 -8.01 -24.42
N LEU A 594 -29.15 -6.77 -24.87
CA LEU A 594 -29.32 -5.60 -24.04
C LEU A 594 -30.82 -5.31 -23.87
N ALA A 595 -31.27 -5.13 -22.63
CA ALA A 595 -32.64 -4.82 -22.27
C ALA A 595 -32.64 -3.75 -21.15
N GLY A 596 -32.85 -2.49 -21.54
CA GLY A 596 -32.62 -1.36 -20.65
C GLY A 596 -31.14 -1.27 -20.26
N ASN A 597 -30.85 -1.10 -18.97
CA ASN A 597 -29.48 -1.06 -18.45
C ASN A 597 -28.92 -2.45 -18.04
N SER A 598 -29.47 -3.53 -18.61
CA SER A 598 -29.12 -4.91 -18.26
C SER A 598 -28.86 -5.75 -19.50
N ILE A 599 -27.86 -6.62 -19.44
CA ILE A 599 -27.68 -7.72 -20.40
C ILE A 599 -28.39 -8.94 -19.82
N VAL A 600 -29.33 -9.48 -20.59
CA VAL A 600 -30.21 -10.58 -20.14
C VAL A 600 -30.12 -11.78 -21.07
N THR A 601 -30.31 -12.97 -20.52
CA THR A 601 -30.50 -14.20 -21.31
C THR A 601 -31.85 -14.14 -22.02
N TYR A 602 -31.91 -14.60 -23.26
CA TYR A 602 -33.16 -14.77 -23.99
C TYR A 602 -33.10 -15.99 -24.92
N GLN A 603 -34.26 -16.57 -25.18
CA GLN A 603 -34.41 -17.54 -26.27
C GLN A 603 -34.92 -16.80 -27.50
N THR A 604 -34.29 -17.02 -28.64
CA THR A 604 -34.93 -16.72 -29.92
C THR A 604 -36.11 -17.67 -30.04
N GLU A 605 -37.30 -17.12 -30.30
CA GLU A 605 -38.43 -17.95 -30.72
C GLU A 605 -37.94 -18.87 -31.83
N THR A 606 -38.34 -20.15 -31.76
CA THR A 606 -38.14 -21.07 -32.86
C THR A 606 -38.68 -20.45 -34.14
N ASN A 607 -37.78 -19.96 -34.99
CA ASN A 607 -38.05 -19.81 -36.41
C ASN A 607 -38.23 -21.23 -36.96
N VAL A 608 -39.48 -21.72 -36.88
CA VAL A 608 -40.02 -22.55 -37.94
C VAL A 608 -39.72 -21.78 -39.23
N ASN A 609 -38.87 -22.38 -40.08
CA ASN A 609 -38.44 -21.89 -41.40
C ASN A 609 -37.27 -20.88 -41.43
N LYS A 610 -36.04 -21.37 -41.18
CA LYS A 610 -34.93 -21.31 -42.16
C LYS A 610 -33.77 -22.23 -41.73
N ILE A 611 -33.62 -23.31 -42.51
CA ILE A 611 -32.46 -24.19 -42.72
C ILE A 611 -31.12 -23.45 -42.49
N ASN A 612 -30.02 -23.95 -41.88
CA ASN A 612 -29.62 -25.23 -41.28
C ASN A 612 -28.14 -25.11 -40.83
N THR A 613 -27.79 -25.40 -39.56
CA THR A 613 -26.50 -25.99 -39.10
C THR A 613 -26.52 -26.57 -37.67
N ASP A 614 -27.54 -26.31 -36.83
CA ASP A 614 -27.56 -26.68 -35.40
C ASP A 614 -28.28 -27.99 -35.04
N LYS A 615 -27.92 -29.12 -35.67
CA LYS A 615 -28.49 -30.42 -35.28
C LYS A 615 -27.79 -31.07 -34.08
N PHE A 616 -26.55 -30.70 -33.75
CA PHE A 616 -25.80 -31.38 -32.70
C PHE A 616 -26.27 -30.99 -31.28
N ARG A 617 -26.76 -31.97 -30.52
CA ARG A 617 -27.19 -31.84 -29.11
C ARG A 617 -26.51 -32.89 -28.24
N LEU A 618 -26.18 -32.49 -27.01
CA LEU A 618 -25.60 -33.36 -25.99
C LEU A 618 -26.41 -33.16 -24.71
N SER A 619 -27.09 -34.22 -24.27
CA SER A 619 -27.97 -34.20 -23.09
C SER A 619 -27.40 -35.14 -22.03
N VAL A 620 -27.41 -34.72 -20.77
CA VAL A 620 -26.90 -35.53 -19.66
C VAL A 620 -27.99 -35.69 -18.60
N PHE A 621 -28.28 -36.93 -18.23
CA PHE A 621 -29.27 -37.30 -17.21
C PHE A 621 -28.63 -38.27 -16.22
N GLY A 622 -28.18 -37.74 -15.07
CA GLY A 622 -27.31 -38.47 -14.14
C GLY A 622 -26.02 -38.88 -14.84
N ASN A 623 -25.69 -40.18 -14.77
CA ASN A 623 -24.52 -40.75 -15.44
C ASN A 623 -24.73 -41.08 -16.93
N GLN A 624 -25.93 -40.86 -17.49
CA GLN A 624 -26.23 -41.13 -18.90
C GLN A 624 -26.06 -39.91 -19.77
N VAL A 625 -25.35 -40.07 -20.89
CA VAL A 625 -25.05 -39.05 -21.88
C VAL A 625 -25.68 -39.46 -23.21
N LYS A 626 -26.49 -38.58 -23.79
CA LYS A 626 -27.13 -38.75 -25.10
C LYS A 626 -26.57 -37.73 -26.08
N VAL A 627 -26.03 -38.20 -27.20
CA VAL A 627 -25.56 -37.42 -28.33
C VAL A 627 -26.59 -37.53 -29.45
N GLU A 628 -27.00 -36.41 -30.02
CA GLU A 628 -27.99 -36.35 -31.11
C GLU A 628 -27.55 -35.39 -32.22
N GLY A 629 -27.96 -35.71 -33.45
CA GLY A 629 -27.84 -34.84 -34.61
C GLY A 629 -26.42 -34.61 -35.13
N LEU A 630 -25.50 -35.54 -34.84
CA LEU A 630 -24.38 -35.80 -35.74
C LEU A 630 -24.88 -36.47 -37.02
N LEU A 631 -24.03 -36.54 -38.06
CA LEU A 631 -24.33 -37.38 -39.22
C LEU A 631 -24.38 -38.86 -38.80
N ALA A 632 -25.19 -39.65 -39.50
CA ALA A 632 -25.26 -41.10 -39.27
C ALA A 632 -23.86 -41.73 -39.39
N TYR A 633 -23.54 -42.67 -38.49
CA TYR A 633 -22.26 -43.39 -38.48
C TYR A 633 -21.01 -42.49 -38.31
N THR A 634 -21.15 -41.35 -37.63
CA THR A 634 -20.03 -40.44 -37.32
C THR A 634 -19.29 -40.89 -36.08
N ARG A 635 -17.96 -41.02 -36.18
CA ARG A 635 -17.11 -41.25 -35.01
C ARG A 635 -16.92 -39.98 -34.19
N PHE A 636 -17.05 -40.11 -32.88
CA PHE A 636 -16.69 -39.09 -31.89
C PHE A 636 -15.88 -39.70 -30.75
N ILE A 637 -15.13 -38.86 -30.03
CA ILE A 637 -14.26 -39.25 -28.93
C ILE A 637 -14.55 -38.36 -27.73
N ILE A 638 -14.65 -38.96 -26.55
CA ILE A 638 -14.78 -38.27 -25.28
C ILE A 638 -13.42 -38.22 -24.61
N TYR A 639 -13.04 -37.03 -24.18
CA TYR A 639 -11.86 -36.79 -23.37
C TYR A 639 -12.28 -36.33 -21.99
N GLU A 640 -11.53 -36.71 -20.97
CA GLU A 640 -11.53 -35.95 -19.71
C GLU A 640 -10.97 -34.55 -19.96
N ILE A 641 -11.32 -33.60 -19.10
CA ILE A 641 -10.81 -32.21 -19.22
C ILE A 641 -9.27 -32.13 -19.25
N ARG A 642 -8.59 -33.13 -18.67
CA ARG A 642 -7.12 -33.30 -18.68
C ARG A 642 -6.55 -33.83 -20.01
N GLY A 643 -7.38 -34.00 -21.05
CA GLY A 643 -6.97 -34.38 -22.41
C GLY A 643 -6.78 -35.89 -22.66
N ARG A 644 -7.05 -36.74 -21.66
CA ARG A 644 -7.04 -38.21 -21.82
C ARG A 644 -8.31 -38.68 -22.52
N ALA A 645 -8.18 -39.45 -23.60
CA ALA A 645 -9.32 -40.09 -24.25
C ALA A 645 -9.91 -41.17 -23.33
N VAL A 646 -11.21 -41.04 -23.04
CA VAL A 646 -11.96 -41.92 -22.12
C VAL A 646 -12.68 -43.01 -22.92
N VAL A 647 -13.38 -42.61 -23.98
CA VAL A 647 -14.17 -43.52 -24.81
C VAL A 647 -14.34 -42.98 -26.23
N SER A 648 -14.49 -43.87 -27.21
CA SER A 648 -14.83 -43.53 -28.60
C SER A 648 -16.07 -44.30 -29.07
N HIS A 649 -16.97 -43.60 -29.74
CA HIS A 649 -18.24 -44.13 -30.20
C HIS A 649 -18.52 -43.71 -31.64
N ILE A 650 -19.51 -44.37 -32.23
CA ILE A 650 -20.02 -44.10 -33.58
C ILE A 650 -21.53 -43.97 -33.48
N THR A 651 -22.10 -42.90 -34.01
CA THR A 651 -23.56 -42.71 -34.01
C THR A 651 -24.30 -43.75 -34.85
N ASP A 652 -25.56 -44.00 -34.50
CA ASP A 652 -26.45 -44.90 -35.23
C ASP A 652 -26.90 -44.32 -36.59
N GLY A 653 -27.78 -45.05 -37.28
CA GLY A 653 -28.34 -44.64 -38.58
C GLY A 653 -29.16 -43.35 -38.54
N ASN A 654 -29.53 -42.86 -37.34
CA ASN A 654 -30.26 -41.61 -37.13
C ASN A 654 -29.35 -40.48 -36.59
N GLY A 655 -28.03 -40.73 -36.47
CA GLY A 655 -27.09 -39.74 -35.97
C GLY A 655 -27.11 -39.56 -34.45
N GLN A 656 -27.54 -40.59 -33.70
CA GLN A 656 -27.65 -40.57 -32.25
C GLN A 656 -26.77 -41.61 -31.57
N TYR A 657 -26.42 -41.40 -30.31
CA TYR A 657 -25.75 -42.40 -29.48
C TYR A 657 -25.94 -42.13 -27.99
N CYS A 658 -26.17 -43.17 -27.19
CA CYS A 658 -26.28 -43.07 -25.73
C CYS A 658 -25.16 -43.88 -25.06
N PHE A 659 -24.56 -43.34 -24.02
CA PHE A 659 -23.52 -44.01 -23.22
C PHE A 659 -23.51 -43.48 -21.80
N SER A 660 -22.72 -44.09 -20.92
CA SER A 660 -22.57 -43.64 -19.54
C SER A 660 -21.15 -43.21 -19.24
N LEU A 661 -20.99 -42.23 -18.36
CA LEU A 661 -19.72 -41.76 -17.81
C LEU A 661 -19.83 -41.64 -16.30
N GLU A 662 -18.70 -41.71 -15.61
CA GLU A 662 -18.62 -41.35 -14.20
C GLU A 662 -18.77 -39.83 -14.01
N ASN A 663 -18.89 -39.41 -12.75
CA ASN A 663 -19.03 -38.01 -12.42
C ASN A 663 -17.76 -37.25 -12.81
N GLY A 664 -17.92 -36.19 -13.60
CA GLY A 664 -16.77 -35.46 -14.09
C GLY A 664 -17.09 -34.55 -15.27
N ILE A 665 -16.10 -33.73 -15.63
CA ILE A 665 -16.19 -32.81 -16.76
C ILE A 665 -15.45 -33.41 -17.96
N TYR A 666 -16.16 -33.49 -19.08
CA TYR A 666 -15.68 -34.14 -20.28
C TYR A 666 -15.77 -33.21 -21.49
N LEU A 667 -14.97 -33.53 -22.50
CA LEU A 667 -14.95 -32.88 -23.80
C LEU A 667 -15.27 -33.92 -24.88
N LEU A 668 -16.42 -33.78 -25.54
CA LEU A 668 -16.69 -34.50 -26.78
C LEU A 668 -15.99 -33.79 -27.93
N THR A 669 -15.19 -34.52 -28.70
CA THR A 669 -14.60 -34.04 -29.96
C THR A 669 -15.04 -34.94 -31.11
N CYS A 670 -15.51 -34.33 -32.18
CA CYS A 670 -15.67 -34.94 -33.50
C CYS A 670 -15.14 -33.96 -34.56
N LYS A 671 -14.91 -34.46 -35.79
CA LYS A 671 -14.19 -33.81 -36.90
C LYS A 671 -14.14 -32.26 -36.86
N ASP A 672 -15.30 -31.60 -36.73
CA ASP A 672 -15.41 -30.14 -36.73
C ASP A 672 -16.14 -29.56 -35.50
N GLN A 673 -16.43 -30.37 -34.47
CA GLN A 673 -17.12 -29.91 -33.25
C GLN A 673 -16.46 -30.39 -31.97
N LYS A 674 -16.32 -29.46 -31.02
CA LYS A 674 -15.86 -29.71 -29.65
C LYS A 674 -16.91 -29.19 -28.67
N ARG A 675 -17.39 -30.04 -27.75
CA ARG A 675 -18.38 -29.65 -26.73
C ARG A 675 -17.99 -30.16 -25.34
N LYS A 676 -17.85 -29.23 -24.40
CA LYS A 676 -17.63 -29.50 -22.97
C LYS A 676 -18.98 -29.82 -22.32
N PHE A 677 -19.04 -30.83 -21.47
CA PHE A 677 -20.24 -31.21 -20.72
C PHE A 677 -19.87 -31.83 -19.36
N LEU A 678 -20.76 -31.67 -18.38
CA LEU A 678 -20.62 -32.19 -17.03
C LEU A 678 -21.54 -33.41 -16.86
N VAL A 679 -21.01 -34.46 -16.24
CA VAL A 679 -21.76 -35.63 -15.79
C VAL A 679 -21.81 -35.61 -14.27
N LYS A 680 -23.03 -35.67 -13.70
CA LYS A 680 -23.32 -35.51 -12.28
C LYS A 680 -23.70 -36.84 -11.62
#